data_AF-A0A380RDP6-F1
#
_entry.id   AF-A0A380RDP6-F1
#
_cell.length_a   1.000
_cell.length_b   1.000
_cell.length_c   1.000
_cell.angle_alpha   90.00
_cell.angle_beta   90.00
_cell.angle_gamma   90.00
#
_symmetry.space_group_name_H-M   'P 1'
#
loop_
_entity.id
_entity.type
_entity.pdbx_description
1 polymer ?
#
loop_
_entity_poly.entity_id
_entity_poly.type
_entity_poly.pdbx_seq_one_letter_code
_entity_poly.pdbx_strand_id
1 'polypeptide(L)'
;MLRYIIGITILTIGIIIVRALSNGKILRKYQYAFWIAIPLYMILMPFVKINVPVADIGNTLFTSNTEVATQEVKEAVPSTFMLGDMETEQSLSDNQSVVNYEMQRSSGKSYEREKITDNHADISIIKTNESKKVGATLRSSSVLVSVVLIAALVVYNTGFISYCKRNRKYIGRDPSSGLKIYSIRYKQTPFLLFNKIYVDNSSEKINDFVVCHEVSHYKHGDYLWVLIRYLVLFLNWYNPIIWLAFILSGRDCEYACDEEVMRAYGVDSYKEYARTLVGIPQQQANKAVFTLSTGMRSGYKMMKKRIINLKRPANSSRKVTALSMAAILLVTSCSFAKTSDTRRVKADDPWFNTNIIEVKSGADENKVMSLLNYQFVGMDDNYYIIRTSGDYEMPPDDEIDWDNYNQKDYRFCYIAVIDRKTSQTVNTIDLLKDLTVSENFVKDAYYSNGIIIAKTNLAKRDYDPFTGELLATHESGKNDLYSSSKLYTIGGYEIEVIDHQDNEELRYAELSITAPDKMVSKIEIKKADRDVWVSSVLAVTDTRALIMESIGNKRVYYHLDLENNELTPADSKDYEWLDYASLYESLSSPDGMIYFNSDCGISRVNARTKSIELALDFNWCDLNIGLIQYSTLMECSDDRFVICCKYDMTNVYSGRRADKIRIIEFTRADKNPHAGKTVLELYAYGGVDRFTGEAIALFNQTNGKCFIEVSTRYLYSDFFDKDYDNNNQDVMDLSEIKGKGKLSNKLAIDIINGEGPDILMNVSGFNQLNNSNCLVDLSQYLKEYNSDKYFTNIIEGSKIDGVLYQLPISFGMEGIFTKAENVSSTAKGFTLEEYKKFVRETLNGNDPIVNGQTVYFSMLFSGMSDEFISNGKVDLSKPEFKELADYIKDNVPENGSSLNAWYSSCYAESPLLKCDLTLESGCTGINDFYGMGMGITPYGRGVTMLGFPSVDGRGPLFIPTCSVAVSTHAVDSKACGEFVKLLLSDDIQNEIAMNDRFVLSREAFKNAGAVAVEYYSNGGSGSYGNSIGNKITMQDIEFIENIILGCSRVKSEDPDISMILIEEMPAYFLGQKDLDAVIEIAENRIQKVLDERG
;
A
#
# COMPACT_ATOMS: atom_id res chain seq x y z
N MET A 1 -15.79 -7.91 18.00
CA MET A 1 -16.96 -8.29 18.84
C MET A 1 -17.94 -9.18 18.07
N LEU A 2 -18.40 -8.80 16.87
CA LEU A 2 -19.37 -9.58 16.09
C LEU A 2 -18.90 -11.03 15.81
N ARG A 3 -17.64 -11.22 15.41
CA ARG A 3 -17.02 -12.56 15.23
C ARG A 3 -17.13 -13.46 16.46
N TYR A 4 -16.90 -12.90 17.65
CA TYR A 4 -17.05 -13.62 18.93
C TYR A 4 -18.49 -14.08 19.16
N ILE A 5 -19.45 -13.18 18.93
CA ILE A 5 -20.88 -13.44 19.14
C ILE A 5 -21.36 -14.54 18.19
N ILE A 6 -20.98 -14.47 16.91
CA ILE A 6 -21.38 -15.47 15.92
C ILE A 6 -20.73 -16.81 16.24
N GLY A 7 -19.42 -16.84 16.50
CA GLY A 7 -18.69 -18.07 16.80
C GLY A 7 -19.19 -18.81 18.04
N ILE A 8 -19.41 -18.09 19.15
CA ILE A 8 -19.97 -18.70 20.38
C ILE A 8 -21.40 -19.20 20.18
N THR A 9 -22.18 -18.53 19.31
CA THR A 9 -23.55 -18.94 18.95
C THR A 9 -23.55 -20.23 18.15
N ILE A 10 -22.72 -20.33 17.10
CA ILE A 10 -22.61 -21.53 16.25
C ILE A 10 -22.15 -22.73 17.07
N LEU A 11 -21.10 -22.57 17.88
CA LEU A 11 -20.62 -23.62 18.78
C LEU A 11 -21.74 -24.11 19.71
N THR A 12 -22.49 -23.18 20.31
CA THR A 12 -23.57 -23.51 21.23
C THR A 12 -24.70 -24.26 20.53
N ILE A 13 -25.08 -23.86 19.31
CA ILE A 13 -26.06 -24.57 18.48
C ILE A 13 -25.57 -25.99 18.16
N GLY A 14 -24.31 -26.15 17.76
CA GLY A 14 -23.68 -27.44 17.50
C GLY A 14 -23.76 -28.37 18.72
N ILE A 15 -23.42 -27.86 19.91
CA ILE A 15 -23.55 -28.61 21.16
C ILE A 15 -25.00 -29.02 21.43
N ILE A 16 -25.98 -28.12 21.22
CA ILE A 16 -27.40 -28.42 21.40
C ILE A 16 -27.86 -29.55 20.46
N ILE A 17 -27.41 -29.54 19.20
CA ILE A 17 -27.74 -30.58 18.21
C ILE A 17 -27.11 -31.92 18.61
N VAL A 18 -25.80 -31.94 18.88
CA VAL A 18 -25.08 -33.16 19.32
C VAL A 18 -25.70 -33.72 20.60
N ARG A 19 -26.06 -32.85 21.54
CA ARG A 19 -26.78 -33.20 22.76
C ARG A 19 -28.15 -33.84 22.45
N ALA A 20 -28.91 -33.32 21.50
CA ALA A 20 -30.21 -33.87 21.13
C ALA A 20 -30.08 -35.27 20.50
N LEU A 21 -29.10 -35.46 19.60
CA LEU A 21 -28.85 -36.71 18.88
C LEU A 21 -28.30 -37.84 19.76
N SER A 22 -27.52 -37.48 20.78
CA SER A 22 -26.90 -38.41 21.73
C SER A 22 -27.80 -38.78 22.92
N ASN A 23 -28.94 -38.10 23.09
CA ASN A 23 -29.87 -38.28 24.20
C ASN A 23 -30.32 -39.74 24.37
N GLY A 24 -30.04 -40.34 25.53
CA GLY A 24 -30.39 -41.73 25.86
C GLY A 24 -29.44 -42.81 25.31
N LYS A 25 -28.47 -42.42 24.48
CA LYS A 25 -27.46 -43.32 23.87
C LYS A 25 -26.07 -43.23 24.52
N ILE A 26 -25.84 -42.19 25.31
CA ILE A 26 -24.61 -41.95 26.09
C ILE A 26 -24.96 -41.65 27.54
N LEU A 27 -24.00 -41.90 28.44
CA LEU A 27 -24.18 -41.60 29.87
C LEU A 27 -24.40 -40.10 30.08
N ARG A 28 -25.29 -39.76 31.02
CA ARG A 28 -25.67 -38.37 31.29
C ARG A 28 -24.50 -37.50 31.74
N LYS A 29 -23.54 -38.08 32.46
CA LYS A 29 -22.29 -37.40 32.83
C LYS A 29 -21.45 -36.94 31.62
N TYR A 30 -21.42 -37.72 30.54
CA TYR A 30 -20.67 -37.35 29.32
C TYR A 30 -21.43 -36.30 28.51
N GLN A 31 -22.75 -36.43 28.44
CA GLN A 31 -23.60 -35.42 27.80
C GLN A 31 -23.51 -34.07 28.52
N TYR A 32 -23.42 -34.09 29.85
CA TYR A 32 -23.21 -32.90 30.67
C TYR A 32 -21.83 -32.26 30.42
N ALA A 33 -20.78 -33.06 30.21
CA ALA A 33 -19.44 -32.57 29.93
C ALA A 33 -19.31 -31.79 28.60
N PHE A 34 -20.23 -31.97 27.63
CA PHE A 34 -20.20 -31.20 26.36
C PHE A 34 -20.23 -29.68 26.56
N TRP A 35 -20.86 -29.23 27.65
CA TRP A 35 -20.97 -27.81 27.96
C TRP A 35 -19.62 -27.15 28.34
N ILE A 36 -18.56 -27.93 28.62
CA ILE A 36 -17.19 -27.43 28.86
C ILE A 36 -16.60 -26.74 27.63
N ALA A 37 -17.04 -27.10 26.43
CA ALA A 37 -16.52 -26.51 25.19
C ALA A 37 -16.78 -25.00 25.09
N ILE A 38 -17.87 -24.48 25.67
CA ILE A 38 -18.22 -23.05 25.62
C ILE A 38 -17.22 -22.17 26.41
N PRO A 39 -16.96 -22.40 27.72
CA PRO A 39 -15.97 -21.61 28.44
C PRO A 39 -14.55 -21.84 27.92
N LEU A 40 -14.22 -23.04 27.42
CA LEU A 40 -12.92 -23.30 26.79
C LEU A 40 -12.73 -22.44 25.53
N TYR A 41 -13.74 -22.36 24.68
CA TYR A 41 -13.75 -21.46 23.52
C TYR A 41 -13.56 -20.00 23.93
N MET A 42 -14.25 -19.54 24.98
CA MET A 42 -14.11 -18.16 25.47
C MET A 42 -12.70 -17.85 25.96
N ILE A 43 -11.99 -18.82 26.56
CA ILE A 43 -10.61 -18.65 27.02
C ILE A 43 -9.61 -18.63 25.85
N LEU A 44 -9.84 -19.45 24.82
CA LEU A 44 -8.93 -19.58 23.68
C LEU A 44 -9.09 -18.45 22.64
N MET A 45 -10.26 -17.84 22.54
CA MET A 45 -10.58 -16.83 21.52
C MET A 45 -9.66 -15.59 21.48
N PRO A 46 -9.15 -15.04 22.59
CA PRO A 46 -8.18 -13.93 22.56
C PRO A 46 -6.84 -14.32 21.93
N PHE A 47 -6.50 -15.61 21.93
CA PHE A 47 -5.21 -16.13 21.49
C PHE A 47 -5.28 -16.80 20.10
N VAL A 48 -6.48 -16.99 19.55
CA VAL A 48 -6.69 -17.67 18.26
C VAL A 48 -7.78 -16.95 17.46
N LYS A 49 -7.41 -16.31 16.34
CA LYS A 49 -8.34 -15.61 15.45
C LYS A 49 -9.13 -16.62 14.60
N ILE A 50 -10.41 -16.76 14.93
CA ILE A 50 -11.37 -17.62 14.22
C ILE A 50 -12.00 -16.86 13.05
N ASN A 51 -11.87 -17.40 11.83
CA ASN A 51 -12.58 -16.88 10.67
C ASN A 51 -13.99 -17.49 10.64
N VAL A 52 -15.01 -16.64 10.74
CA VAL A 52 -16.41 -17.06 10.62
C VAL A 52 -16.94 -16.48 9.31
N PRO A 53 -17.20 -17.29 8.26
CA PRO A 53 -17.63 -16.80 6.93
C PRO A 53 -18.87 -15.88 6.98
N VAL A 54 -19.73 -16.06 7.98
CA VAL A 54 -20.96 -15.28 8.16
C VAL A 54 -20.72 -13.90 8.79
N ALA A 55 -19.55 -13.67 9.41
CA ALA A 55 -19.22 -12.35 9.96
C ALA A 55 -18.96 -11.31 8.87
N ASP A 56 -18.48 -11.74 7.71
CA ASP A 56 -18.25 -10.86 6.56
C ASP A 56 -19.59 -10.56 5.82
N ILE A 57 -20.58 -11.46 5.92
CA ILE A 57 -21.99 -11.22 5.52
C ILE A 57 -22.69 -10.26 6.52
N GLY A 58 -22.25 -10.23 7.78
CA GLY A 58 -22.76 -9.29 8.78
C GLY A 58 -22.40 -7.83 8.46
N ASN A 59 -21.22 -7.60 7.89
CA ASN A 59 -20.83 -6.26 7.45
C ASN A 59 -21.73 -5.75 6.31
N THR A 60 -22.19 -6.63 5.41
CA THR A 60 -23.16 -6.29 4.34
C THR A 60 -24.60 -6.13 4.84
N LEU A 61 -25.00 -6.78 5.95
CA LEU A 61 -26.33 -6.65 6.54
C LEU A 61 -26.52 -5.40 7.44
N PHE A 62 -25.42 -4.82 7.95
CA PHE A 62 -25.46 -3.64 8.82
C PHE A 62 -24.88 -2.36 8.20
N THR A 63 -24.25 -2.44 7.02
CA THR A 63 -24.21 -1.29 6.10
C THR A 63 -25.62 -1.07 5.59
N SER A 64 -26.21 0.08 5.90
CA SER A 64 -27.48 0.47 5.31
C SER A 64 -27.32 0.53 3.79
N ASN A 65 -27.85 -0.48 3.09
CA ASN A 65 -28.32 -0.28 1.73
C ASN A 65 -29.46 0.73 1.84
N THR A 66 -29.14 2.01 1.72
CA THR A 66 -30.15 3.06 1.63
C THR A 66 -30.65 3.05 0.18
N GLU A 67 -31.68 2.24 -0.09
CA GLU A 67 -32.68 2.61 -1.09
C GLU A 67 -33.30 3.94 -0.59
N VAL A 68 -32.87 5.06 -1.17
CA VAL A 68 -33.46 6.36 -0.85
C VAL A 68 -34.73 6.52 -1.68
N ALA A 69 -35.87 6.30 -1.00
CA ALA A 69 -37.16 6.77 -1.45
C ALA A 69 -37.16 8.32 -1.48
N THR A 70 -37.57 8.88 -2.61
CA THR A 70 -37.73 10.31 -2.86
C THR A 70 -38.84 10.91 -1.99
N GLN A 71 -38.56 12.06 -1.36
CA GLN A 71 -39.58 13.02 -1.00
C GLN A 71 -39.05 14.45 -1.14
N GLU A 72 -39.62 15.16 -2.11
CA GLU A 72 -39.51 16.62 -2.29
C GLU A 72 -40.01 17.38 -1.05
N VAL A 73 -39.53 18.62 -0.85
CA VAL A 73 -40.35 19.86 -0.90
C VAL A 73 -39.70 21.05 -0.15
N LYS A 74 -39.51 22.13 -0.93
CA LYS A 74 -39.63 23.60 -0.71
C LYS A 74 -38.54 24.47 -0.05
N GLU A 75 -38.00 25.31 -0.94
CA GLU A 75 -37.72 26.76 -0.88
C GLU A 75 -37.97 27.54 0.43
N ALA A 76 -37.00 28.40 0.76
CA ALA A 76 -37.24 29.77 1.20
C ALA A 76 -36.01 30.66 0.92
N VAL A 77 -36.17 31.60 -0.02
CA VAL A 77 -35.41 32.87 -0.15
C VAL A 77 -36.30 33.95 0.47
N PRO A 78 -35.82 34.90 1.30
CA PRO A 78 -35.25 36.19 0.85
C PRO A 78 -34.18 36.75 1.84
N SER A 79 -33.44 37.85 1.69
CA SER A 79 -33.61 39.19 1.07
C SER A 79 -32.29 39.96 1.39
N THR A 80 -31.59 40.59 0.44
CA THR A 80 -31.67 42.02 0.01
C THR A 80 -30.71 43.01 0.73
N PHE A 81 -30.23 43.98 -0.06
CA PHE A 81 -29.63 45.32 0.22
C PHE A 81 -28.09 45.41 0.35
N MET A 82 -27.37 46.40 -0.21
CA MET A 82 -27.54 47.43 -1.27
C MET A 82 -26.20 48.21 -1.35
N LEU A 83 -25.85 48.62 -2.58
CA LEU A 83 -25.22 49.88 -3.03
C LEU A 83 -24.00 50.53 -2.34
N GLY A 84 -23.07 50.97 -3.19
CA GLY A 84 -22.25 52.16 -2.95
C GLY A 84 -21.08 52.32 -3.94
N ASP A 85 -21.38 52.82 -5.14
CA ASP A 85 -20.71 53.92 -5.92
C ASP A 85 -19.27 54.32 -5.49
N MET A 86 -18.29 54.63 -6.36
CA MET A 86 -18.26 55.54 -7.52
C MET A 86 -16.83 55.40 -8.12
N GLU A 87 -16.69 55.15 -9.43
CA GLU A 87 -16.30 56.14 -10.47
C GLU A 87 -14.84 56.67 -10.38
N THR A 88 -13.99 56.26 -11.33
CA THR A 88 -13.40 57.07 -12.44
C THR A 88 -12.13 57.84 -12.04
N GLU A 89 -11.09 58.08 -12.83
CA GLU A 89 -10.99 58.28 -14.29
C GLU A 89 -9.48 58.35 -14.66
N GLN A 90 -9.13 57.93 -15.89
CA GLN A 90 -8.24 58.58 -16.89
C GLN A 90 -6.86 59.19 -16.47
N SER A 91 -5.76 59.14 -17.24
CA SER A 91 -5.45 58.71 -18.62
C SER A 91 -4.00 59.13 -18.95
N LEU A 92 -3.38 58.46 -19.94
CA LEU A 92 -2.36 58.96 -20.92
C LEU A 92 -0.95 59.31 -20.37
N SER A 93 0.19 59.11 -21.04
CA SER A 93 0.55 58.62 -22.39
C SER A 93 2.09 58.52 -22.52
N ASP A 94 2.55 57.59 -23.35
CA ASP A 94 3.67 57.68 -24.32
C ASP A 94 5.16 57.85 -23.92
N ASN A 95 5.88 56.77 -24.25
CA ASN A 95 7.06 56.66 -25.14
C ASN A 95 8.52 56.79 -24.65
N GLN A 96 9.29 55.83 -25.21
CA GLN A 96 10.70 55.87 -25.64
C GLN A 96 11.84 55.45 -24.68
N SER A 97 12.19 54.16 -24.82
CA SER A 97 13.50 53.66 -25.30
C SER A 97 14.81 53.92 -24.51
N VAL A 98 15.45 52.79 -24.14
CA VAL A 98 16.84 52.39 -24.52
C VAL A 98 17.99 52.64 -23.50
N VAL A 99 18.55 51.50 -23.02
CA VAL A 99 19.94 51.15 -22.58
C VAL A 99 20.37 51.17 -21.08
N ASN A 100 20.77 49.96 -20.65
CA ASN A 100 21.83 49.49 -19.74
C ASN A 100 21.87 49.76 -18.22
N TYR A 101 22.11 48.63 -17.53
CA TYR A 101 23.03 48.34 -16.41
C TYR A 101 23.13 49.37 -15.27
N GLU A 102 22.67 49.00 -14.08
CA GLU A 102 23.53 48.48 -12.99
C GLU A 102 22.73 48.33 -11.67
N MET A 103 23.16 47.35 -10.88
CA MET A 103 22.75 47.12 -9.49
C MET A 103 22.78 48.38 -8.63
N GLN A 104 21.71 48.61 -7.86
CA GLN A 104 21.84 49.11 -6.50
C GLN A 104 20.93 48.33 -5.53
N ARG A 105 21.56 47.46 -4.75
CA ARG A 105 21.10 47.16 -3.38
C ARG A 105 21.09 48.47 -2.59
N SER A 106 19.93 48.90 -2.12
CA SER A 106 19.84 49.43 -0.74
C SER A 106 18.40 49.38 -0.20
N SER A 107 18.31 48.69 0.94
CA SER A 107 17.45 48.99 2.10
C SER A 107 15.94 49.17 1.89
N GLY A 108 15.20 48.12 2.24
CA GLY A 108 14.50 48.09 3.53
C GLY A 108 13.34 49.06 3.70
N LYS A 109 12.12 48.51 3.67
CA LYS A 109 11.08 48.87 4.63
C LYS A 109 10.20 47.64 4.89
N SER A 110 10.26 47.24 6.15
CA SER A 110 9.33 46.36 6.85
C SER A 110 7.88 46.68 6.53
N TYR A 111 7.12 45.68 6.10
CA TYR A 111 5.69 45.64 6.37
C TYR A 111 5.50 44.83 7.65
N GLU A 112 5.05 45.53 8.70
CA GLU A 112 4.62 44.94 9.95
C GLU A 112 3.57 43.87 9.67
N ARG A 113 3.90 42.65 10.06
CA ARG A 113 2.99 41.52 10.09
C ARG A 113 1.97 41.81 11.19
N GLU A 114 0.78 42.28 10.81
CA GLU A 114 -0.35 42.30 11.73
C GLU A 114 -0.52 40.88 12.27
N LYS A 115 -0.40 40.76 13.60
CA LYS A 115 -0.70 39.56 14.37
C LYS A 115 -2.16 39.19 14.13
N ILE A 116 -2.40 38.35 13.13
CA ILE A 116 -3.57 37.48 13.13
C ILE A 116 -3.29 36.45 14.21
N THR A 117 -3.88 36.70 15.37
CA THR A 117 -3.94 35.76 16.49
C THR A 117 -4.43 34.41 15.99
N ASP A 118 -3.62 33.38 16.29
CA ASP A 118 -3.99 31.97 16.25
C ASP A 118 -5.37 31.77 16.88
N ASN A 119 -6.37 31.65 16.03
CA ASN A 119 -7.58 30.92 16.35
C ASN A 119 -7.53 29.65 15.50
N HIS A 120 -6.80 28.67 16.01
CA HIS A 120 -7.06 27.27 15.71
C HIS A 120 -8.51 26.97 16.11
N ALA A 121 -9.45 27.21 15.20
CA ALA A 121 -10.69 26.48 15.22
C ALA A 121 -10.32 25.04 14.88
N ASP A 122 -10.28 24.20 15.92
CA ASP A 122 -10.28 22.74 15.83
C ASP A 122 -11.20 22.31 14.69
N ILE A 123 -10.63 21.94 13.54
CA ILE A 123 -11.34 21.18 12.51
C ILE A 123 -11.47 19.78 13.07
N SER A 124 -12.47 19.64 13.92
CA SER A 124 -12.95 18.36 14.40
C SER A 124 -13.21 17.44 13.21
N ILE A 125 -12.48 16.33 13.18
CA ILE A 125 -12.70 15.19 12.30
C ILE A 125 -14.07 14.60 12.67
N ILE A 126 -15.14 15.19 12.17
CA ILE A 126 -16.51 14.68 12.27
C ILE A 126 -16.81 14.00 10.94
N LYS A 127 -16.32 12.75 10.80
CA LYS A 127 -16.99 11.65 10.07
C LYS A 127 -16.25 10.30 10.15
N THR A 128 -15.49 10.05 11.21
CA THR A 128 -15.17 8.66 11.65
C THR A 128 -15.37 8.46 13.15
N ASN A 129 -15.72 9.53 13.89
CA ASN A 129 -15.82 9.51 15.35
C ASN A 129 -17.21 9.14 15.88
N GLU A 130 -18.31 9.32 15.14
CA GLU A 130 -19.64 8.92 15.64
C GLU A 130 -19.85 7.40 15.63
N SER A 131 -19.42 6.69 14.59
CA SER A 131 -19.49 5.22 14.55
C SER A 131 -18.54 4.56 15.56
N LYS A 132 -17.32 5.12 15.74
CA LYS A 132 -16.38 4.71 16.80
C LYS A 132 -16.89 5.06 18.20
N LYS A 133 -17.53 6.22 18.42
CA LYS A 133 -18.15 6.59 19.71
C LYS A 133 -19.35 5.71 20.04
N VAL A 134 -20.25 5.43 19.09
CA VAL A 134 -21.39 4.53 19.31
C VAL A 134 -20.89 3.11 19.62
N GLY A 135 -19.89 2.61 18.87
CA GLY A 135 -19.27 1.31 19.13
C GLY A 135 -18.55 1.24 20.49
N ALA A 136 -17.83 2.30 20.87
CA ALA A 136 -17.17 2.41 22.16
C ALA A 136 -18.18 2.52 23.32
N THR A 137 -19.26 3.29 23.17
CA THR A 137 -20.33 3.41 24.16
C THR A 137 -21.13 2.11 24.33
N LEU A 138 -21.39 1.38 23.24
CA LEU A 138 -22.00 0.04 23.30
C LEU A 138 -21.07 -0.98 23.97
N ARG A 139 -19.76 -0.94 23.71
CA ARG A 139 -18.79 -1.80 24.38
C ARG A 139 -18.70 -1.48 25.87
N SER A 140 -18.54 -0.21 26.24
CA SER A 140 -18.45 0.23 27.64
C SER A 140 -19.74 -0.07 28.41
N SER A 141 -20.92 0.12 27.81
CA SER A 141 -22.20 -0.25 28.45
C SER A 141 -22.36 -1.77 28.61
N SER A 142 -21.94 -2.58 27.63
CA SER A 142 -21.98 -4.05 27.75
C SER A 142 -21.08 -4.58 28.88
N VAL A 143 -19.89 -3.98 29.06
CA VAL A 143 -18.96 -4.28 30.15
C VAL A 143 -19.57 -3.85 31.48
N LEU A 144 -20.13 -2.65 31.56
CA LEU A 144 -20.77 -2.13 32.77
C LEU A 144 -21.92 -3.04 33.25
N VAL A 145 -22.81 -3.46 32.34
CA VAL A 145 -23.91 -4.39 32.67
C VAL A 145 -23.37 -5.73 33.17
N SER A 146 -22.31 -6.26 32.53
CA SER A 146 -21.68 -7.51 32.96
C SER A 146 -21.07 -7.39 34.37
N VAL A 147 -20.39 -6.28 34.67
CA VAL A 147 -19.82 -5.99 35.99
C VAL A 147 -20.92 -5.88 37.05
N VAL A 148 -22.03 -5.18 36.75
CA VAL A 148 -23.17 -5.04 37.66
C VAL A 148 -23.81 -6.40 37.96
N LEU A 149 -23.99 -7.26 36.96
CA LEU A 149 -24.54 -8.61 37.15
C LEU A 149 -23.63 -9.49 38.00
N ILE A 150 -22.30 -9.42 37.78
CA ILE A 150 -21.31 -10.12 38.60
C ILE A 150 -21.32 -9.60 40.04
N ALA A 151 -21.34 -8.28 40.25
CA ALA A 151 -21.40 -7.68 41.57
C ALA A 151 -22.69 -8.07 42.32
N ALA A 152 -23.84 -8.05 41.63
CA ALA A 152 -25.11 -8.49 42.20
C ALA A 152 -25.08 -9.97 42.61
N LEU A 153 -24.45 -10.84 41.80
CA LEU A 153 -24.24 -12.25 42.14
C LEU A 153 -23.39 -12.37 43.42
N VAL A 154 -22.29 -11.63 43.53
CA VAL A 154 -21.39 -11.67 44.69
C VAL A 154 -22.12 -11.18 45.95
N VAL A 155 -22.79 -10.03 45.90
CA VAL A 155 -23.53 -9.45 47.04
C VAL A 155 -24.65 -10.39 47.50
N TYR A 156 -25.42 -10.94 46.56
CA TYR A 156 -26.49 -11.87 46.91
C TYR A 156 -25.95 -13.14 47.57
N ASN A 157 -24.90 -13.74 46.99
CA ASN A 157 -24.35 -15.00 47.50
C ASN A 157 -23.58 -14.84 48.81
N THR A 158 -22.89 -13.72 49.03
CA THR A 158 -22.27 -13.41 50.32
C THR A 158 -23.32 -13.28 51.43
N GLY A 159 -24.44 -12.61 51.16
CA GLY A 159 -25.60 -12.58 52.06
C GLY A 159 -26.17 -13.97 52.34
N PHE A 160 -26.35 -14.78 51.29
CA PHE A 160 -26.89 -16.13 51.41
C PHE A 160 -25.95 -17.09 52.18
N ILE A 161 -24.65 -17.03 51.93
CA ILE A 161 -23.63 -17.80 52.67
C ILE A 161 -23.65 -17.38 54.15
N SER A 162 -23.73 -16.08 54.43
CA SER A 162 -23.80 -15.55 55.80
C SER A 162 -25.05 -16.03 56.53
N TYR A 163 -26.19 -16.01 55.85
CA TYR A 163 -27.44 -16.58 56.35
C TYR A 163 -27.29 -18.09 56.65
N CYS A 164 -26.71 -18.87 55.73
CA CYS A 164 -26.48 -20.30 55.93
C CYS A 164 -25.51 -20.59 57.07
N LYS A 165 -24.48 -19.75 57.27
CA LYS A 165 -23.54 -19.90 58.40
C LYS A 165 -24.21 -19.63 59.75
N ARG A 166 -25.11 -18.63 59.82
CA ARG A 166 -25.79 -18.21 61.05
C ARG A 166 -26.94 -19.14 61.48
N ASN A 167 -27.67 -19.73 60.53
CA ASN A 167 -28.91 -20.46 60.81
C ASN A 167 -28.81 -21.99 60.67
N ARG A 168 -27.61 -22.52 60.41
CA ARG A 168 -27.40 -23.97 60.27
C ARG A 168 -27.23 -24.66 61.62
N LYS A 169 -27.73 -25.89 61.71
CA LYS A 169 -27.45 -26.83 62.80
C LYS A 169 -26.74 -28.05 62.24
N TYR A 170 -25.65 -28.48 62.87
CA TYR A 170 -24.91 -29.67 62.41
C TYR A 170 -25.68 -30.95 62.78
N ILE A 171 -25.86 -31.85 61.81
CA ILE A 171 -26.63 -33.09 62.01
C ILE A 171 -25.83 -34.37 61.74
N GLY A 172 -24.69 -34.29 61.04
CA GLY A 172 -23.83 -35.45 60.81
C GLY A 172 -22.82 -35.26 59.69
N ARG A 173 -22.11 -36.35 59.35
CA ARG A 173 -21.29 -36.46 58.13
C ARG A 173 -21.79 -37.63 57.30
N ASP A 174 -21.78 -37.45 55.99
CA ASP A 174 -21.98 -38.57 55.07
C ASP A 174 -20.79 -39.56 55.19
N PRO A 175 -21.03 -40.85 55.48
CA PRO A 175 -19.97 -41.84 55.63
C PRO A 175 -19.16 -42.07 54.35
N SER A 176 -19.75 -41.85 53.17
CA SER A 176 -19.13 -42.18 51.88
C SER A 176 -18.20 -41.08 51.35
N SER A 177 -18.58 -39.81 51.52
CA SER A 177 -17.85 -38.64 51.00
C SER A 177 -17.16 -37.81 52.08
N GLY A 178 -17.49 -38.02 53.35
CA GLY A 178 -17.00 -37.22 54.48
C GLY A 178 -17.59 -35.80 54.56
N LEU A 179 -18.54 -35.44 53.68
CA LEU A 179 -19.16 -34.12 53.65
C LEU A 179 -20.00 -33.87 54.90
N LYS A 180 -19.91 -32.64 55.43
CA LYS A 180 -20.69 -32.21 56.60
C LYS A 180 -22.13 -31.90 56.18
N ILE A 181 -23.09 -32.50 56.88
CA ILE A 181 -24.52 -32.30 56.68
C ILE A 181 -25.04 -31.36 57.77
N TYR A 182 -25.78 -30.34 57.35
CA TYR A 182 -26.40 -29.35 58.21
C TYR A 182 -27.91 -29.29 57.96
N SER A 183 -28.72 -29.17 59.01
CA SER A 183 -30.11 -28.79 58.88
C SER A 183 -30.28 -27.27 58.93
N ILE A 184 -31.15 -26.73 58.06
CA ILE A 184 -31.47 -25.30 58.01
C ILE A 184 -32.93 -25.12 57.61
N ARG A 185 -33.63 -24.16 58.25
CA ARG A 185 -35.01 -23.83 57.88
C ARG A 185 -35.01 -22.85 56.69
N TYR A 186 -34.61 -23.35 55.52
CA TYR A 186 -34.53 -22.57 54.29
C TYR A 186 -35.11 -23.33 53.10
N LYS A 187 -36.19 -22.80 52.51
CA LYS A 187 -36.77 -23.16 51.21
C LYS A 187 -37.13 -24.63 50.93
N GLN A 188 -37.16 -25.53 51.93
CA GLN A 188 -37.66 -26.92 51.85
C GLN A 188 -37.04 -27.83 50.78
N THR A 189 -35.95 -27.41 50.13
CA THR A 189 -35.21 -28.20 49.13
C THR A 189 -33.78 -28.44 49.62
N PRO A 190 -33.27 -29.67 49.61
CA PRO A 190 -31.86 -29.96 49.81
C PRO A 190 -30.98 -29.22 48.80
N PHE A 191 -29.78 -28.82 49.22
CA PHE A 191 -28.78 -28.25 48.31
C PHE A 191 -27.35 -28.38 48.83
N LEU A 192 -26.41 -28.44 47.91
CA LEU A 192 -24.99 -28.32 48.13
C LEU A 192 -24.57 -26.85 48.05
N LEU A 193 -23.79 -26.41 49.03
CA LEU A 193 -23.10 -25.13 49.01
C LEU A 193 -21.62 -25.35 49.33
N PHE A 194 -20.78 -25.21 48.30
CA PHE A 194 -19.36 -25.61 48.30
C PHE A 194 -19.18 -27.08 48.70
N ASN A 195 -18.66 -27.35 49.89
CA ASN A 195 -18.39 -28.68 50.44
C ASN A 195 -19.29 -29.05 51.62
N LYS A 196 -20.51 -28.50 51.66
CA LYS A 196 -21.47 -28.70 52.76
C LYS A 196 -22.86 -28.97 52.19
N ILE A 197 -23.51 -30.01 52.71
CA ILE A 197 -24.86 -30.40 52.33
C ILE A 197 -25.83 -29.76 53.31
N TYR A 198 -26.87 -29.10 52.80
CA TYR A 198 -27.92 -28.49 53.59
C TYR A 198 -29.24 -29.20 53.31
N VAL A 199 -29.91 -29.65 54.37
CA VAL A 199 -31.22 -30.32 54.31
C VAL A 199 -32.25 -29.60 55.18
N ASP A 200 -33.54 -29.73 54.88
CA ASP A 200 -34.58 -29.06 55.65
C ASP A 200 -34.80 -29.71 57.01
N ASN A 201 -35.13 -28.88 58.00
CA ASN A 201 -35.26 -29.22 59.41
C ASN A 201 -36.58 -29.95 59.74
N SER A 202 -37.41 -30.25 58.74
CA SER A 202 -38.75 -30.83 58.87
C SER A 202 -38.78 -32.37 58.81
N SER A 203 -37.66 -33.03 58.52
CA SER A 203 -37.56 -34.48 58.43
C SER A 203 -36.74 -35.06 59.58
N GLU A 204 -37.34 -35.94 60.40
CA GLU A 204 -36.65 -36.61 61.52
C GLU A 204 -35.65 -37.68 61.08
N LYS A 205 -35.64 -38.06 59.79
CA LYS A 205 -34.68 -38.99 59.18
C LYS A 205 -34.08 -38.39 57.90
N ILE A 206 -32.75 -38.42 57.82
CA ILE A 206 -32.00 -38.05 56.61
C ILE A 206 -32.27 -39.11 55.54
N ASN A 207 -32.75 -38.71 54.37
CA ASN A 207 -33.01 -39.63 53.26
C ASN A 207 -31.71 -39.89 52.49
N ASP A 208 -31.26 -41.15 52.46
CA ASP A 208 -29.98 -41.55 51.85
C ASP A 208 -29.93 -41.27 50.33
N PHE A 209 -31.07 -41.29 49.63
CA PHE A 209 -31.13 -40.92 48.22
C PHE A 209 -30.86 -39.42 47.99
N VAL A 210 -31.33 -38.57 48.89
CA VAL A 210 -31.10 -37.12 48.84
C VAL A 210 -29.63 -36.82 49.10
N VAL A 211 -29.04 -37.44 50.12
CA VAL A 211 -27.61 -37.26 50.43
C VAL A 211 -26.75 -37.74 49.26
N CYS A 212 -27.06 -38.90 48.69
CA CYS A 212 -26.34 -39.41 47.51
C CYS A 212 -26.42 -38.46 46.30
N HIS A 213 -27.58 -37.82 46.08
CA HIS A 213 -27.76 -36.83 45.01
C HIS A 213 -26.85 -35.60 45.22
N GLU A 214 -26.83 -35.03 46.43
CA GLU A 214 -25.98 -33.88 46.73
C GLU A 214 -24.48 -34.22 46.74
N VAL A 215 -24.12 -35.46 47.11
CA VAL A 215 -22.76 -35.98 46.98
C VAL A 215 -22.35 -36.09 45.51
N SER A 216 -23.28 -36.45 44.61
CA SER A 216 -23.03 -36.52 43.17
C SER A 216 -22.67 -35.13 42.61
N HIS A 217 -23.42 -34.09 43.01
CA HIS A 217 -23.08 -32.70 42.69
C HIS A 217 -21.66 -32.30 43.14
N TYR A 218 -21.24 -32.75 44.32
CA TYR A 218 -19.88 -32.48 44.80
C TYR A 218 -18.81 -33.19 43.96
N LYS A 219 -19.03 -34.47 43.61
CA LYS A 219 -18.12 -35.25 42.76
C LYS A 219 -18.00 -34.68 41.35
N HIS A 220 -19.07 -34.09 40.80
CA HIS A 220 -19.05 -33.41 39.50
C HIS A 220 -18.42 -32.02 39.55
N GLY A 221 -18.15 -31.48 40.75
CA GLY A 221 -17.65 -30.11 40.90
C GLY A 221 -18.70 -29.04 40.60
N ASP A 222 -19.99 -29.36 40.76
CA ASP A 222 -21.09 -28.49 40.33
C ASP A 222 -21.13 -27.15 41.07
N TYR A 223 -20.56 -27.07 42.27
CA TYR A 223 -20.40 -25.81 42.99
C TYR A 223 -19.52 -24.79 42.24
N LEU A 224 -18.54 -25.26 41.46
CA LEU A 224 -17.71 -24.42 40.58
C LEU A 224 -18.37 -24.25 39.21
N TRP A 225 -19.01 -25.30 38.69
CA TRP A 225 -19.66 -25.24 37.39
C TRP A 225 -20.89 -24.30 37.35
N VAL A 226 -21.65 -24.20 38.45
CA VAL A 226 -22.70 -23.18 38.59
C VAL A 226 -22.12 -21.77 38.43
N LEU A 227 -20.95 -21.49 39.01
CA LEU A 227 -20.28 -20.19 38.87
C LEU A 227 -19.85 -19.94 37.42
N ILE A 228 -19.20 -20.92 36.77
CA ILE A 228 -18.76 -20.81 35.37
C ILE A 228 -19.96 -20.55 34.45
N ARG A 229 -21.09 -21.24 34.64
CA ARG A 229 -22.32 -21.00 33.85
C ARG A 229 -22.86 -19.59 34.01
N TYR A 230 -22.83 -19.03 35.22
CA TYR A 230 -23.23 -17.64 35.45
C TYR A 230 -22.26 -16.66 34.78
N LEU A 231 -20.94 -16.92 34.82
CA LEU A 231 -19.96 -16.08 34.13
C LEU A 231 -20.15 -16.10 32.62
N VAL A 232 -20.32 -17.28 32.01
CA VAL A 232 -20.63 -17.42 30.57
C VAL A 232 -21.91 -16.65 30.23
N LEU A 233 -22.96 -16.77 31.04
CA LEU A 233 -24.22 -16.07 30.83
C LEU A 233 -24.07 -14.54 30.95
N PHE A 234 -23.37 -14.04 31.96
CA PHE A 234 -23.23 -12.61 32.19
C PHE A 234 -22.34 -11.93 31.15
N LEU A 235 -21.27 -12.59 30.70
CA LEU A 235 -20.43 -12.09 29.62
C LEU A 235 -21.15 -12.10 28.25
N ASN A 236 -22.23 -12.88 28.13
CA ASN A 236 -23.01 -13.04 26.89
C ASN A 236 -24.51 -12.78 27.11
N TRP A 237 -24.86 -11.86 28.02
CA TRP A 237 -26.25 -11.68 28.48
C TRP A 237 -27.23 -11.30 27.36
N TYR A 238 -26.72 -10.70 26.28
CA TYR A 238 -27.47 -10.31 25.09
C TYR A 238 -27.78 -11.49 24.15
N ASN A 239 -27.15 -12.66 24.33
CA ASN A 239 -27.27 -13.80 23.43
C ASN A 239 -28.36 -14.79 23.89
N PRO A 240 -29.53 -14.88 23.22
CA PRO A 240 -30.64 -15.76 23.62
C PRO A 240 -30.29 -17.26 23.57
N ILE A 241 -29.33 -17.65 22.73
CA ILE A 241 -28.88 -19.04 22.61
C ILE A 241 -28.06 -19.46 23.84
N ILE A 242 -27.30 -18.52 24.43
CA ILE A 242 -26.56 -18.77 25.68
C ILE A 242 -27.52 -18.90 26.87
N TRP A 243 -28.63 -18.16 26.90
CA TRP A 243 -29.70 -18.38 27.88
C TRP A 243 -30.29 -19.79 27.78
N LEU A 244 -30.50 -20.29 26.57
CA LEU A 244 -30.97 -21.65 26.35
C LEU A 244 -29.92 -22.68 26.81
N ALA A 245 -28.64 -22.46 26.51
CA ALA A 245 -27.54 -23.29 26.97
C ALA A 245 -27.45 -23.36 28.50
N PHE A 246 -27.61 -22.22 29.18
CA PHE A 246 -27.65 -22.14 30.64
C PHE A 246 -28.75 -23.04 31.22
N ILE A 247 -29.97 -22.98 30.66
CA ILE A 247 -31.10 -23.82 31.07
C ILE A 247 -30.86 -25.30 30.79
N LEU A 248 -30.35 -25.64 29.60
CA LEU A 248 -30.12 -27.03 29.19
C LEU A 248 -28.99 -27.68 29.99
N SER A 249 -27.88 -26.97 30.20
CA SER A 249 -26.79 -27.40 31.08
C SER A 249 -27.26 -27.59 32.52
N GLY A 250 -28.14 -26.70 33.01
CA GLY A 250 -28.89 -26.85 34.27
C GLY A 250 -29.58 -28.21 34.38
N ARG A 251 -30.31 -28.61 33.34
CA ARG A 251 -31.05 -29.88 33.32
C ARG A 251 -30.14 -31.09 33.21
N ASP A 252 -29.07 -31.00 32.43
CA ASP A 252 -28.16 -32.13 32.23
C ASP A 252 -27.34 -32.43 33.49
N CYS A 253 -27.00 -31.41 34.29
CA CYS A 253 -26.43 -31.53 35.64
C CYS A 253 -27.32 -32.43 36.54
N GLU A 254 -28.61 -32.10 36.61
CA GLU A 254 -29.59 -32.85 37.41
C GLU A 254 -29.75 -34.29 36.90
N TYR A 255 -29.79 -34.50 35.58
CA TYR A 255 -29.86 -35.84 35.00
C TYR A 255 -28.60 -36.66 35.26
N ALA A 256 -27.42 -36.04 35.32
CA ALA A 256 -26.17 -36.70 35.65
C ALA A 256 -26.17 -37.16 37.12
N CYS A 257 -26.63 -36.30 38.04
CA CYS A 257 -26.76 -36.65 39.45
C CYS A 257 -27.83 -37.72 39.69
N ASP A 258 -29.00 -37.62 39.03
CA ASP A 258 -30.05 -38.64 39.08
C ASP A 258 -29.53 -40.02 38.58
N GLU A 259 -28.74 -40.03 37.50
CA GLU A 259 -28.14 -41.25 36.95
C GLU A 259 -27.13 -41.88 37.92
N GLU A 260 -26.37 -41.08 38.67
CA GLU A 260 -25.42 -41.58 39.67
C GLU A 260 -26.12 -42.19 40.89
N VAL A 261 -27.21 -41.60 41.36
CA VAL A 261 -28.02 -42.19 42.44
C VAL A 261 -28.57 -43.56 42.00
N MET A 262 -29.07 -43.68 40.76
CA MET A 262 -29.55 -44.95 40.22
C MET A 262 -28.45 -46.00 40.04
N ARG A 263 -27.22 -45.58 39.78
CA ARG A 263 -26.07 -46.50 39.77
C ARG A 263 -25.66 -46.96 41.17
N ALA A 264 -25.75 -46.08 42.17
CA ALA A 264 -25.37 -46.39 43.54
C ALA A 264 -26.36 -47.34 44.23
N TYR A 265 -27.67 -47.16 44.01
CA TYR A 265 -28.73 -47.92 44.68
C TYR A 265 -29.44 -48.97 43.81
N GLY A 266 -29.00 -49.14 42.56
CA GLY A 266 -29.59 -50.07 41.60
C GLY A 266 -30.86 -49.55 40.93
N VAL A 267 -31.14 -50.05 39.72
CA VAL A 267 -32.26 -49.60 38.88
C VAL A 267 -33.62 -49.93 39.51
N ASP A 268 -33.71 -50.98 40.34
CA ASP A 268 -34.95 -51.40 40.99
C ASP A 268 -35.45 -50.39 42.05
N SER A 269 -34.55 -49.57 42.59
CA SER A 269 -34.84 -48.52 43.59
C SER A 269 -35.46 -47.25 42.99
N TYR A 270 -35.69 -47.20 41.67
CA TYR A 270 -36.18 -45.99 40.98
C TYR A 270 -37.54 -45.50 41.49
N LYS A 271 -38.45 -46.40 41.93
CA LYS A 271 -39.78 -46.01 42.43
C LYS A 271 -39.67 -45.27 43.76
N GLU A 272 -38.78 -45.71 44.64
CA GLU A 272 -38.54 -45.10 45.94
C GLU A 272 -37.80 -43.77 45.80
N TYR A 273 -36.82 -43.71 44.90
CA TYR A 273 -36.16 -42.47 44.56
C TYR A 273 -37.10 -41.46 43.88
N ALA A 274 -37.93 -41.89 42.93
CA ALA A 274 -38.91 -41.02 42.29
C ALA A 274 -39.95 -40.49 43.28
N ARG A 275 -40.40 -41.31 44.25
CA ARG A 275 -41.26 -40.84 45.36
C ARG A 275 -40.55 -39.81 46.23
N THR A 276 -39.26 -40.03 46.51
CA THR A 276 -38.42 -39.05 47.23
C THR A 276 -38.32 -37.73 46.49
N LEU A 277 -38.04 -37.74 45.18
CA LEU A 277 -37.97 -36.54 44.35
C LEU A 277 -39.30 -35.79 44.24
N VAL A 278 -40.43 -36.51 44.14
CA VAL A 278 -41.78 -35.92 44.09
C VAL A 278 -42.22 -35.35 45.44
N GLY A 279 -41.77 -35.95 46.55
CA GLY A 279 -42.05 -35.50 47.91
C GLY A 279 -41.33 -34.20 48.31
N ILE A 280 -40.34 -33.75 47.52
CA ILE A 280 -39.66 -32.47 47.73
C ILE A 280 -40.54 -31.33 47.17
N PRO A 281 -40.90 -30.32 47.97
CA PRO A 281 -41.74 -29.20 47.53
C PRO A 281 -41.19 -28.49 46.29
N GLN A 282 -41.97 -28.45 45.21
CA GLN A 282 -41.59 -27.73 43.98
C GLN A 282 -41.99 -26.25 44.08
N GLN A 283 -41.02 -25.34 44.02
CA GLN A 283 -41.31 -23.91 43.95
C GLN A 283 -41.76 -23.50 42.55
N GLN A 284 -42.73 -22.58 42.46
CA GLN A 284 -43.08 -21.91 41.21
C GLN A 284 -41.89 -21.09 40.68
N ALA A 285 -41.66 -21.17 39.37
CA ALA A 285 -40.49 -20.64 38.66
C ALA A 285 -40.42 -19.09 38.57
N ASN A 286 -41.19 -18.33 39.36
CA ASN A 286 -41.51 -16.94 39.02
C ASN A 286 -40.64 -15.85 39.67
N LYS A 287 -39.53 -16.17 40.34
CA LYS A 287 -38.52 -15.16 40.70
C LYS A 287 -37.11 -15.71 40.46
N ALA A 288 -36.43 -15.20 39.43
CA ALA A 288 -35.02 -15.46 39.18
C ALA A 288 -34.19 -14.82 40.30
N VAL A 289 -33.75 -15.64 41.25
CA VAL A 289 -32.89 -15.22 42.36
C VAL A 289 -31.45 -15.71 42.13
N PHE A 290 -30.45 -14.87 42.38
CA PHE A 290 -29.02 -15.06 42.06
C PHE A 290 -28.29 -16.03 43.02
N THR A 291 -28.68 -17.31 43.15
CA THR A 291 -28.06 -18.27 44.11
C THR A 291 -27.06 -19.22 43.46
N LEU A 292 -25.85 -19.37 44.04
CA LEU A 292 -24.80 -20.34 43.71
C LEU A 292 -25.02 -21.74 44.36
N SER A 293 -26.24 -22.06 44.78
CA SER A 293 -26.58 -23.39 45.31
C SER A 293 -27.14 -24.29 44.21
N THR A 294 -26.99 -25.61 44.38
CA THR A 294 -27.60 -26.64 43.49
C THR A 294 -29.12 -26.77 43.69
N GLY A 295 -29.72 -25.98 44.59
CA GLY A 295 -31.12 -26.09 44.95
C GLY A 295 -32.06 -25.93 43.75
N MET A 296 -32.89 -26.95 43.52
CA MET A 296 -33.81 -27.09 42.39
C MET A 296 -34.71 -25.87 42.15
N ARG A 297 -34.78 -25.43 40.89
CA ARG A 297 -35.87 -24.58 40.35
C ARG A 297 -36.52 -25.27 39.17
N SER A 298 -37.37 -26.23 39.49
CA SER A 298 -37.97 -27.15 38.52
C SER A 298 -39.48 -27.04 38.62
N GLY A 299 -40.13 -26.48 37.60
CA GLY A 299 -41.58 -26.64 37.43
C GLY A 299 -41.93 -28.08 37.02
N TYR A 300 -43.23 -28.43 37.09
CA TYR A 300 -43.78 -29.76 36.79
C TYR A 300 -43.20 -30.44 35.53
N LYS A 301 -42.97 -29.69 34.44
CA LYS A 301 -42.40 -30.22 33.18
C LYS A 301 -40.99 -30.79 33.34
N MET A 302 -40.15 -30.21 34.20
CA MET A 302 -38.78 -30.68 34.44
C MET A 302 -38.76 -31.93 35.31
N MET A 303 -39.55 -31.94 36.40
CA MET A 303 -39.71 -33.12 37.25
C MET A 303 -40.25 -34.33 36.47
N LYS A 304 -41.28 -34.12 35.62
CA LYS A 304 -41.79 -35.17 34.74
C LYS A 304 -40.69 -35.79 33.87
N LYS A 305 -39.78 -34.96 33.32
CA LYS A 305 -38.66 -35.45 32.52
C LYS A 305 -37.60 -36.20 33.35
N ARG A 306 -37.30 -35.75 34.58
CA ARG A 306 -36.41 -36.48 35.51
C ARG A 306 -36.96 -37.90 35.78
N ILE A 307 -38.24 -38.01 36.14
CA ILE A 307 -38.90 -39.31 36.39
C ILE A 307 -38.91 -40.20 35.13
N ILE A 308 -39.16 -39.63 33.94
CA ILE A 308 -39.10 -40.39 32.69
C ILE A 308 -37.68 -40.92 32.42
N ASN A 309 -36.65 -40.11 32.68
CA ASN A 309 -35.26 -40.49 32.49
C ASN A 309 -34.81 -41.58 33.48
N LEU A 310 -35.36 -41.61 34.71
CA LEU A 310 -35.12 -42.69 35.66
C LEU A 310 -35.63 -44.06 35.15
N LYS A 311 -36.73 -44.08 34.38
CA LYS A 311 -37.28 -45.32 33.80
C LYS A 311 -36.51 -45.85 32.60
N ARG A 312 -35.64 -45.03 31.97
CA ARG A 312 -34.88 -45.38 30.76
C ARG A 312 -33.42 -44.99 30.97
N PRO A 313 -32.64 -45.77 31.75
CA PRO A 313 -31.23 -45.48 31.98
C PRO A 313 -30.47 -45.46 30.66
N ALA A 314 -29.54 -44.52 30.51
CA ALA A 314 -28.82 -44.36 29.25
C ALA A 314 -27.78 -45.49 29.04
N ASN A 315 -27.62 -45.92 27.79
CA ASN A 315 -26.65 -46.95 27.44
C ASN A 315 -25.21 -46.40 27.37
N SER A 316 -24.20 -47.20 27.74
CA SER A 316 -22.78 -46.83 27.64
C SER A 316 -22.21 -47.16 26.25
N SER A 317 -22.77 -46.59 25.18
CA SER A 317 -22.27 -46.83 23.84
C SER A 317 -20.98 -46.05 23.58
N ARG A 318 -19.82 -46.71 23.72
CA ARG A 318 -18.50 -46.11 23.46
C ARG A 318 -18.37 -45.50 22.06
N LYS A 319 -19.00 -46.12 21.04
CA LYS A 319 -19.01 -45.63 19.66
C LYS A 319 -19.74 -44.30 19.51
N VAL A 320 -20.93 -44.16 20.12
CA VAL A 320 -21.73 -42.92 20.05
C VAL A 320 -21.06 -41.80 20.87
N THR A 321 -20.43 -42.14 22.00
CA THR A 321 -19.63 -41.17 22.77
C THR A 321 -18.46 -40.63 21.96
N ALA A 322 -17.67 -41.50 21.30
CA ALA A 322 -16.55 -41.08 20.46
C ALA A 322 -17.00 -40.21 19.28
N LEU A 323 -18.10 -40.60 18.60
CA LEU A 323 -18.65 -39.83 17.48
C LEU A 323 -19.15 -38.44 17.92
N SER A 324 -19.77 -38.36 19.10
CA SER A 324 -20.26 -37.09 19.65
C SER A 324 -19.11 -36.17 20.05
N MET A 325 -18.02 -36.71 20.62
CA MET A 325 -16.81 -35.95 20.92
C MET A 325 -16.12 -35.46 19.64
N ALA A 326 -16.00 -36.32 18.63
CA ALA A 326 -15.45 -35.94 17.33
C ALA A 326 -16.28 -34.86 16.64
N ALA A 327 -17.62 -34.92 16.72
CA ALA A 327 -18.49 -33.88 16.16
C ALA A 327 -18.33 -32.53 16.87
N ILE A 328 -18.17 -32.52 18.20
CA ILE A 328 -17.92 -31.27 18.95
C ILE A 328 -16.54 -30.71 18.59
N LEU A 329 -15.53 -31.59 18.46
CA LEU A 329 -14.18 -31.20 18.01
C LEU A 329 -14.21 -30.65 16.58
N LEU A 330 -14.98 -31.25 15.67
CA LEU A 330 -15.14 -30.77 14.30
C LEU A 330 -15.86 -29.41 14.23
N VAL A 331 -16.91 -29.19 15.03
CA VAL A 331 -17.57 -27.87 15.10
C VAL A 331 -16.61 -26.81 15.65
N THR A 332 -15.72 -27.17 16.58
CA THR A 332 -14.62 -26.28 16.98
C THR A 332 -13.60 -26.11 15.84
N SER A 333 -13.17 -27.16 15.14
CA SER A 333 -12.15 -27.14 14.07
C SER A 333 -12.60 -26.44 12.78
N CYS A 334 -13.87 -26.53 12.38
CA CYS A 334 -14.41 -25.78 11.24
C CYS A 334 -14.45 -24.26 11.49
N SER A 335 -14.25 -23.82 12.74
CA SER A 335 -14.01 -22.42 13.08
C SER A 335 -12.51 -22.07 13.02
N PHE A 336 -11.61 -23.06 12.93
CA PHE A 336 -10.15 -22.89 12.91
C PHE A 336 -9.51 -23.21 11.55
N ALA A 337 -10.24 -23.79 10.60
CA ALA A 337 -9.69 -24.12 9.29
C ALA A 337 -9.72 -22.89 8.38
N LYS A 338 -8.55 -22.27 8.16
CA LYS A 338 -8.32 -21.37 7.04
C LYS A 338 -8.06 -22.23 5.81
N THR A 339 -9.05 -22.40 4.95
CA THR A 339 -8.80 -22.75 3.55
C THR A 339 -8.38 -21.46 2.88
N SER A 340 -7.08 -21.24 2.69
CA SER A 340 -6.65 -20.38 1.59
C SER A 340 -7.11 -21.10 0.33
N ASP A 341 -8.16 -20.61 -0.32
CA ASP A 341 -8.46 -21.05 -1.67
C ASP A 341 -7.30 -20.56 -2.52
N THR A 342 -6.29 -21.40 -2.70
CA THR A 342 -5.15 -21.11 -3.55
C THR A 342 -5.67 -20.80 -4.94
N ARG A 343 -5.51 -19.53 -5.36
CA ARG A 343 -5.97 -19.08 -6.67
C ARG A 343 -5.28 -19.89 -7.76
N ARG A 344 -6.08 -20.36 -8.71
CA ARG A 344 -5.60 -21.00 -9.93
C ARG A 344 -6.16 -20.26 -11.11
N VAL A 345 -5.37 -20.17 -12.17
CA VAL A 345 -5.83 -19.65 -13.45
C VAL A 345 -6.97 -20.53 -13.95
N LYS A 346 -8.11 -19.94 -14.26
CA LYS A 346 -9.27 -20.62 -14.82
C LYS A 346 -9.27 -20.52 -16.34
N ALA A 347 -10.02 -21.39 -16.99
CA ALA A 347 -10.14 -21.35 -18.45
C ALA A 347 -10.86 -20.10 -18.96
N ASP A 348 -11.72 -19.50 -18.14
CA ASP A 348 -12.50 -18.28 -18.40
C ASP A 348 -11.85 -16.99 -17.86
N ASP A 349 -10.70 -17.08 -17.19
CA ASP A 349 -9.90 -15.90 -16.88
C ASP A 349 -9.50 -15.21 -18.19
N PRO A 350 -9.38 -13.86 -18.23
CA PRO A 350 -8.99 -13.15 -19.43
C PRO A 350 -7.65 -13.64 -19.99
N TRP A 351 -7.52 -13.58 -21.31
CA TRP A 351 -6.26 -13.71 -22.02
C TRP A 351 -6.36 -12.95 -23.33
N PHE A 352 -5.30 -12.24 -23.70
CA PHE A 352 -5.23 -11.48 -24.94
C PHE A 352 -4.07 -11.99 -25.79
N ASN A 353 -4.39 -12.40 -27.01
CA ASN A 353 -3.40 -12.66 -28.03
C ASN A 353 -2.89 -11.32 -28.56
N THR A 354 -1.58 -11.20 -28.75
CA THR A 354 -0.97 -9.97 -29.23
C THR A 354 -0.46 -10.11 -30.66
N ASN A 355 -0.74 -9.11 -31.48
CA ASN A 355 -0.08 -8.90 -32.77
C ASN A 355 0.82 -7.66 -32.67
N ILE A 356 2.09 -7.80 -33.04
CA ILE A 356 3.08 -6.74 -32.92
C ILE A 356 3.45 -6.23 -34.31
N ILE A 357 3.30 -4.93 -34.52
CA ILE A 357 3.69 -4.23 -35.74
C ILE A 357 4.88 -3.34 -35.41
N GLU A 358 6.04 -3.60 -36.02
CA GLU A 358 7.21 -2.74 -35.88
C GLU A 358 7.16 -1.60 -36.89
N VAL A 359 7.26 -0.37 -36.39
CA VAL A 359 7.25 0.87 -37.18
C VAL A 359 8.61 1.54 -37.05
N LYS A 360 9.29 1.75 -38.17
CA LYS A 360 10.54 2.53 -38.21
C LYS A 360 10.26 4.01 -37.94
N SER A 361 11.18 4.67 -37.25
CA SER A 361 11.12 6.10 -36.92
C SER A 361 11.31 6.99 -38.16
N GLY A 362 11.86 6.44 -39.24
CA GLY A 362 12.28 7.21 -40.42
C GLY A 362 13.58 7.99 -40.22
N ALA A 363 14.17 7.96 -39.02
CA ALA A 363 15.44 8.61 -38.75
C ALA A 363 16.58 8.04 -39.62
N ASP A 364 17.59 8.87 -39.89
CA ASP A 364 18.77 8.48 -40.64
C ASP A 364 19.58 7.45 -39.84
N GLU A 365 19.64 6.22 -40.34
CA GLU A 365 20.34 5.10 -39.70
C GLU A 365 21.86 5.34 -39.55
N ASN A 366 22.42 6.33 -40.26
CA ASN A 366 23.84 6.69 -40.17
C ASN A 366 24.14 7.75 -39.09
N LYS A 367 23.11 8.39 -38.53
CA LYS A 367 23.25 9.39 -37.47
C LYS A 367 22.88 8.79 -36.13
N VAL A 368 23.62 9.17 -35.08
CA VAL A 368 23.29 8.80 -33.71
C VAL A 368 22.10 9.63 -33.25
N MET A 369 21.06 8.99 -32.72
CA MET A 369 19.89 9.69 -32.17
C MET A 369 20.10 9.98 -30.68
N SER A 370 19.84 11.21 -30.26
CA SER A 370 19.88 11.58 -28.84
C SER A 370 18.52 11.37 -28.15
N LEU A 371 17.44 11.58 -28.90
CA LEU A 371 16.05 11.48 -28.43
C LEU A 371 15.14 10.94 -29.55
N LEU A 372 14.29 9.97 -29.21
CA LEU A 372 13.15 9.55 -30.06
C LEU A 372 11.87 9.74 -29.27
N ASN A 373 10.96 10.54 -29.84
CA ASN A 373 9.59 10.73 -29.40
C ASN A 373 8.65 10.17 -30.46
N TYR A 374 7.47 9.74 -30.01
CA TYR A 374 6.38 9.34 -30.88
C TYR A 374 5.08 9.97 -30.41
N GLN A 375 4.14 10.13 -31.33
CA GLN A 375 2.80 10.62 -31.04
C GLN A 375 1.80 9.85 -31.88
N PHE A 376 0.71 9.40 -31.27
CA PHE A 376 -0.46 8.94 -32.02
C PHE A 376 -1.14 10.15 -32.66
N VAL A 377 -1.20 10.17 -33.99
CA VAL A 377 -1.74 11.30 -34.77
C VAL A 377 -3.20 11.09 -35.11
N GLY A 378 -3.59 9.84 -35.27
CA GLY A 378 -4.97 9.41 -35.51
C GLY A 378 -5.01 8.11 -36.32
N MET A 379 -6.22 7.67 -36.65
CA MET A 379 -6.46 6.45 -37.41
C MET A 379 -7.78 6.50 -38.16
N ASP A 380 -7.96 5.60 -39.12
CA ASP A 380 -9.25 5.24 -39.69
C ASP A 380 -9.37 3.71 -39.85
N ASP A 381 -10.42 3.23 -40.52
CA ASP A 381 -10.67 1.81 -40.77
C ASP A 381 -9.53 1.07 -41.50
N ASN A 382 -8.64 1.79 -42.19
CA ASN A 382 -7.59 1.23 -43.01
C ASN A 382 -6.17 1.57 -42.53
N TYR A 383 -5.96 2.70 -41.84
CA TYR A 383 -4.62 3.20 -41.53
C TYR A 383 -4.42 3.61 -40.07
N TYR A 384 -3.25 3.30 -39.51
CA TYR A 384 -2.70 3.97 -38.33
C TYR A 384 -1.74 5.07 -38.76
N ILE A 385 -1.81 6.23 -38.09
CA ILE A 385 -0.95 7.38 -38.37
C ILE A 385 -0.15 7.71 -37.11
N ILE A 386 1.16 7.59 -37.20
CA ILE A 386 2.09 7.83 -36.08
C ILE A 386 3.10 8.89 -36.49
N ARG A 387 3.27 9.91 -35.65
CA ARG A 387 4.39 10.85 -35.78
C ARG A 387 5.58 10.30 -35.02
N THR A 388 6.75 10.40 -35.62
CA THR A 388 8.03 10.09 -35.01
C THR A 388 8.90 11.32 -35.11
N SER A 389 9.51 11.74 -34.02
CA SER A 389 10.29 12.98 -34.01
C SER A 389 11.40 12.90 -33.01
N GLY A 390 12.50 13.58 -33.25
CA GLY A 390 13.65 13.49 -32.38
C GLY A 390 14.79 14.40 -32.79
N ASP A 391 15.84 14.32 -31.99
CA ASP A 391 17.09 15.03 -32.21
C ASP A 391 18.18 13.99 -32.51
N TYR A 392 19.08 14.34 -33.44
CA TYR A 392 20.35 13.65 -33.60
C TYR A 392 21.34 14.19 -32.57
N GLU A 393 22.37 13.41 -32.27
CA GLU A 393 23.49 13.88 -31.45
C GLU A 393 24.20 15.03 -32.17
N MET A 394 24.39 16.15 -31.46
CA MET A 394 25.09 17.31 -31.99
C MET A 394 26.60 17.08 -31.88
N PRO A 395 27.40 17.53 -32.87
CA PRO A 395 28.85 17.53 -32.73
C PRO A 395 29.29 18.47 -31.60
N PRO A 396 30.52 18.32 -31.07
CA PRO A 396 31.08 19.22 -30.08
C PRO A 396 30.96 20.70 -30.48
N ASP A 397 30.77 21.59 -29.50
CA ASP A 397 30.56 23.04 -29.73
C ASP A 397 31.65 23.71 -30.60
N ASP A 398 32.90 23.21 -30.53
CA ASP A 398 34.05 23.69 -31.29
C ASP A 398 34.11 23.17 -32.74
N GLU A 399 33.29 22.18 -33.07
CA GLU A 399 33.09 21.65 -34.44
C GLU A 399 31.84 22.26 -35.12
N ILE A 400 31.00 22.99 -34.38
CA ILE A 400 29.81 23.67 -34.92
C ILE A 400 30.19 25.03 -35.51
N ASP A 401 29.94 25.20 -36.81
CA ASP A 401 29.95 26.51 -37.45
C ASP A 401 28.66 27.27 -37.09
N TRP A 402 28.71 28.02 -35.98
CA TRP A 402 27.59 28.80 -35.48
C TRP A 402 27.07 29.85 -36.47
N ASP A 403 27.90 30.32 -37.41
CA ASP A 403 27.48 31.29 -38.42
C ASP A 403 26.58 30.65 -39.50
N ASN A 404 26.70 29.33 -39.70
CA ASN A 404 25.89 28.54 -40.65
C ASN A 404 24.99 27.50 -39.96
N TYR A 405 24.86 27.57 -38.64
CA TYR A 405 24.12 26.57 -37.87
C TYR A 405 22.64 26.56 -38.23
N ASN A 406 22.14 25.39 -38.64
CA ASN A 406 20.73 25.13 -38.86
C ASN A 406 20.27 23.97 -37.96
N GLN A 407 19.41 24.30 -36.99
CA GLN A 407 18.88 23.33 -36.03
C GLN A 407 18.14 22.16 -36.70
N LYS A 408 17.62 22.33 -37.93
CA LYS A 408 16.92 21.27 -38.66
C LYS A 408 17.82 20.13 -39.09
N ASP A 409 19.12 20.38 -39.29
CA ASP A 409 20.06 19.35 -39.75
C ASP A 409 20.32 18.27 -38.69
N TYR A 410 20.00 18.60 -37.43
CA TYR A 410 20.12 17.77 -36.24
C TYR A 410 18.76 17.33 -35.69
N ARG A 411 17.69 17.42 -36.49
CA ARG A 411 16.34 17.02 -36.10
C ARG A 411 15.69 16.17 -37.15
N PHE A 412 14.70 15.39 -36.73
CA PHE A 412 13.79 14.71 -37.65
C PHE A 412 12.36 14.77 -37.14
N CYS A 413 11.41 14.80 -38.07
CA CYS A 413 9.99 14.71 -37.78
C CYS A 413 9.27 14.06 -38.97
N TYR A 414 8.86 12.82 -38.80
CA TYR A 414 8.18 12.04 -39.82
C TYR A 414 6.76 11.64 -39.41
N ILE A 415 5.92 11.39 -40.40
CA ILE A 415 4.66 10.66 -40.24
C ILE A 415 4.81 9.30 -40.90
N ALA A 416 4.63 8.23 -40.14
CA ALA A 416 4.44 6.89 -40.66
C ALA A 416 2.94 6.63 -40.89
N VAL A 417 2.59 6.20 -42.11
CA VAL A 417 1.25 5.74 -42.47
C VAL A 417 1.30 4.22 -42.60
N ILE A 418 0.59 3.52 -41.73
CA ILE A 418 0.64 2.06 -41.61
C ILE A 418 -0.70 1.48 -42.02
N ASP A 419 -0.70 0.56 -42.99
CA ASP A 419 -1.90 -0.16 -43.40
C ASP A 419 -2.26 -1.23 -42.35
N ARG A 420 -3.47 -1.15 -41.79
CA ARG A 420 -3.98 -2.02 -40.72
C ARG A 420 -4.19 -3.47 -41.15
N LYS A 421 -4.41 -3.73 -42.45
CA LYS A 421 -4.69 -5.08 -42.97
C LYS A 421 -3.41 -5.84 -43.27
N THR A 422 -2.38 -5.14 -43.74
CA THR A 422 -1.10 -5.72 -44.13
C THR A 422 -0.02 -5.56 -43.06
N SER A 423 -0.25 -4.68 -42.08
CA SER A 423 0.72 -4.30 -41.04
C SER A 423 2.03 -3.74 -41.61
N GLN A 424 1.97 -3.11 -42.78
CA GLN A 424 3.12 -2.51 -43.46
C GLN A 424 3.02 -0.99 -43.47
N THR A 425 4.16 -0.31 -43.28
CA THR A 425 4.26 1.12 -43.57
C THR A 425 4.10 1.33 -45.07
N VAL A 426 3.04 2.03 -45.48
CA VAL A 426 2.74 2.36 -46.88
C VAL A 426 3.34 3.69 -47.30
N ASN A 427 3.59 4.60 -46.36
CA ASN A 427 4.25 5.87 -46.62
C ASN A 427 4.98 6.40 -45.37
N THR A 428 6.04 7.17 -45.60
CA THR A 428 6.76 7.94 -44.57
C THR A 428 6.93 9.37 -45.06
N ILE A 429 6.35 10.34 -44.36
CA ILE A 429 6.29 11.74 -44.80
C ILE A 429 7.22 12.58 -43.92
N ASP A 430 8.24 13.21 -44.50
CA ASP A 430 9.07 14.21 -43.83
C ASP A 430 8.28 15.51 -43.67
N LEU A 431 7.99 15.89 -42.42
CA LEU A 431 7.28 17.15 -42.11
C LEU A 431 8.21 18.36 -42.06
N LEU A 432 9.53 18.17 -41.96
CA LEU A 432 10.49 19.27 -41.89
C LEU A 432 10.79 19.87 -43.27
N LYS A 433 10.59 19.08 -44.35
CA LYS A 433 10.91 19.48 -45.74
C LYS A 433 10.22 20.77 -46.21
N ASP A 434 9.02 21.06 -45.71
CA ASP A 434 8.21 22.22 -46.13
C ASP A 434 8.18 23.37 -45.10
N LEU A 435 9.03 23.29 -44.07
CA LEU A 435 9.13 24.32 -43.03
C LEU A 435 10.09 25.44 -43.45
N THR A 436 9.74 26.69 -43.14
CA THR A 436 10.63 27.85 -43.35
C THR A 436 11.76 27.90 -42.30
N VAL A 437 12.82 28.68 -42.52
CA VAL A 437 13.94 28.85 -41.55
C VAL A 437 13.46 29.39 -40.18
N SER A 438 12.32 30.07 -40.15
CA SER A 438 11.67 30.54 -38.91
C SER A 438 10.81 29.49 -38.19
N GLU A 439 10.58 28.33 -38.81
CA GLU A 439 9.80 27.21 -38.27
C GLU A 439 10.74 26.03 -38.02
N ASN A 440 11.29 25.95 -36.82
CA ASN A 440 12.34 24.99 -36.48
C ASN A 440 11.82 23.67 -35.88
N PHE A 441 10.50 23.52 -35.72
CA PHE A 441 9.88 22.28 -35.22
C PHE A 441 8.39 22.22 -35.57
N VAL A 442 7.86 20.99 -35.65
CA VAL A 442 6.41 20.71 -35.68
C VAL A 442 5.95 20.60 -34.22
N LYS A 443 4.99 21.42 -33.82
CA LYS A 443 4.45 21.42 -32.46
C LYS A 443 3.51 20.23 -32.27
N ASP A 444 2.64 19.99 -33.24
CA ASP A 444 1.59 18.98 -33.14
C ASP A 444 1.17 18.46 -34.52
N ALA A 445 0.56 17.28 -34.57
CA ALA A 445 -0.02 16.72 -35.79
C ALA A 445 -1.30 15.92 -35.49
N TYR A 446 -2.30 16.04 -36.35
CA TYR A 446 -3.56 15.31 -36.25
C TYR A 446 -3.94 14.70 -37.59
N TYR A 447 -4.67 13.59 -37.56
CA TYR A 447 -5.26 12.98 -38.74
C TYR A 447 -6.78 13.08 -38.66
N SER A 448 -7.39 13.68 -39.67
CA SER A 448 -8.84 13.81 -39.76
C SER A 448 -9.31 13.83 -41.21
N ASN A 449 -10.39 13.12 -41.50
CA ASN A 449 -11.03 13.09 -42.83
C ASN A 449 -10.05 12.75 -43.98
N GLY A 450 -9.09 11.86 -43.75
CA GLY A 450 -8.13 11.46 -44.78
C GLY A 450 -6.97 12.45 -44.99
N ILE A 451 -6.83 13.46 -44.12
CA ILE A 451 -5.81 14.51 -44.23
C ILE A 451 -4.97 14.53 -42.95
N ILE A 452 -3.65 14.67 -43.11
CA ILE A 452 -2.73 14.92 -42.00
C ILE A 452 -2.57 16.43 -41.86
N ILE A 453 -2.80 16.97 -40.67
CA ILE A 453 -2.67 18.39 -40.36
C ILE A 453 -1.48 18.56 -39.41
N ALA A 454 -0.40 19.18 -39.87
CA ALA A 454 0.77 19.51 -39.05
C ALA A 454 0.75 20.98 -38.63
N LYS A 455 0.91 21.25 -37.33
CA LYS A 455 0.95 22.61 -36.77
C LYS A 455 2.37 23.02 -36.38
N THR A 456 2.75 24.23 -36.75
CA THR A 456 3.99 24.89 -36.34
C THR A 456 3.68 26.10 -35.47
N ASN A 457 4.73 26.85 -35.08
CA ASN A 457 4.63 28.14 -34.43
C ASN A 457 4.12 29.27 -35.36
N LEU A 458 3.85 29.03 -36.63
CA LEU A 458 3.44 30.07 -37.59
C LEU A 458 2.29 29.64 -38.52
N ALA A 459 2.09 28.35 -38.78
CA ALA A 459 1.12 27.88 -39.74
C ALA A 459 0.56 26.48 -39.42
N LYS A 460 -0.57 26.15 -40.06
CA LYS A 460 -1.12 24.79 -40.16
C LYS A 460 -0.93 24.32 -41.60
N ARG A 461 -0.49 23.09 -41.79
CA ARG A 461 -0.22 22.51 -43.11
C ARG A 461 -0.95 21.19 -43.28
N ASP A 462 -1.63 21.06 -44.40
CA ASP A 462 -2.43 19.89 -44.75
C ASP A 462 -1.63 19.01 -45.71
N TYR A 463 -1.50 17.73 -45.40
CA TYR A 463 -0.73 16.75 -46.15
C TYR A 463 -1.62 15.60 -46.59
N ASP A 464 -1.40 15.15 -47.83
CA ASP A 464 -1.96 13.90 -48.31
C ASP A 464 -1.20 12.71 -47.68
N PRO A 465 -1.87 11.76 -47.01
CA PRO A 465 -1.21 10.65 -46.33
C PRO A 465 -0.54 9.65 -47.29
N PHE A 466 -0.91 9.61 -48.57
CA PHE A 466 -0.40 8.63 -49.53
C PHE A 466 0.75 9.18 -50.39
N THR A 467 0.65 10.42 -50.82
CA THR A 467 1.70 11.07 -51.64
C THR A 467 2.69 11.83 -50.77
N GLY A 468 2.28 12.25 -49.56
CA GLY A 468 3.05 13.16 -48.72
C GLY A 468 3.14 14.58 -49.31
N GLU A 469 2.32 14.91 -50.30
CA GLU A 469 2.27 16.25 -50.89
C GLU A 469 1.56 17.23 -49.95
N LEU A 470 2.10 18.44 -49.88
CA LEU A 470 1.48 19.57 -49.19
C LEU A 470 0.27 20.05 -50.01
N LEU A 471 -0.92 19.87 -49.45
CA LEU A 471 -2.20 20.23 -50.06
C LEU A 471 -2.54 21.71 -49.84
N ALA A 472 -2.30 22.21 -48.62
CA ALA A 472 -2.61 23.59 -48.24
C ALA A 472 -1.76 24.08 -47.07
N THR A 473 -1.55 25.39 -47.02
CA THR A 473 -0.93 26.09 -45.87
C THR A 473 -1.88 27.19 -45.40
N HIS A 474 -2.17 27.21 -44.11
CA HIS A 474 -3.03 28.18 -43.45
C HIS A 474 -2.18 28.95 -42.43
N GLU A 475 -2.18 30.29 -42.49
CA GLU A 475 -1.51 31.11 -41.46
C GLU A 475 -2.20 30.94 -40.11
N SER A 476 -1.44 30.70 -39.04
CA SER A 476 -1.98 30.69 -37.69
C SER A 476 -2.00 32.12 -37.13
N GLY A 477 -3.14 32.58 -36.62
CA GLY A 477 -3.19 33.84 -35.87
C GLY A 477 -2.40 33.73 -34.55
N LYS A 478 -1.93 34.86 -33.98
CA LYS A 478 -1.17 34.86 -32.70
C LYS A 478 -1.83 34.06 -31.57
N ASN A 479 -3.17 34.00 -31.54
CA ASN A 479 -3.95 33.29 -30.52
C ASN A 479 -4.10 31.78 -30.78
N ASP A 480 -3.84 31.30 -32.00
CA ASP A 480 -3.88 29.86 -32.37
C ASP A 480 -2.56 29.15 -32.03
N LEU A 481 -1.53 29.89 -31.62
CA LEU A 481 -0.17 29.40 -31.44
C LEU A 481 0.03 28.63 -30.12
N TYR A 482 -0.89 28.80 -29.17
CA TYR A 482 -0.78 28.24 -27.82
C TYR A 482 -1.85 27.21 -27.45
N SER A 483 -2.86 26.98 -28.29
CA SER A 483 -3.96 26.07 -27.97
C SER A 483 -3.66 24.61 -28.28
N SER A 484 -3.54 23.79 -27.24
CA SER A 484 -3.91 22.37 -27.30
C SER A 484 -5.43 22.27 -27.31
N SER A 485 -5.98 21.28 -28.04
CA SER A 485 -7.38 20.92 -27.88
C SER A 485 -7.58 19.43 -27.65
N LYS A 486 -8.55 19.08 -26.79
CA LYS A 486 -8.95 17.71 -26.48
C LYS A 486 -10.43 17.54 -26.82
N LEU A 487 -10.76 16.49 -27.58
CA LEU A 487 -12.12 16.19 -27.99
C LEU A 487 -12.73 15.08 -27.10
N TYR A 488 -13.97 15.26 -26.68
CA TYR A 488 -14.74 14.31 -25.87
C TYR A 488 -16.10 14.08 -26.51
N THR A 489 -16.61 12.85 -26.45
CA THR A 489 -17.96 12.53 -26.91
C THR A 489 -18.83 12.13 -25.73
N ILE A 490 -19.99 12.76 -25.58
CA ILE A 490 -20.96 12.45 -24.51
C ILE A 490 -22.36 12.35 -25.12
N GLY A 491 -22.90 11.14 -25.17
CA GLY A 491 -24.15 10.89 -25.90
C GLY A 491 -23.98 11.23 -27.38
N GLY A 492 -24.83 12.13 -27.89
CA GLY A 492 -24.71 12.68 -29.25
C GLY A 492 -23.96 14.01 -29.36
N TYR A 493 -23.35 14.50 -28.27
CA TYR A 493 -22.63 15.78 -28.21
C TYR A 493 -21.13 15.55 -28.36
N GLU A 494 -20.45 16.45 -29.08
CA GLU A 494 -18.99 16.54 -29.15
C GLU A 494 -18.53 17.77 -28.36
N ILE A 495 -17.56 17.64 -27.47
CA ILE A 495 -17.02 18.73 -26.64
C ILE A 495 -15.53 18.86 -26.96
N GLU A 496 -15.12 19.97 -27.53
CA GLU A 496 -13.72 20.34 -27.70
C GLU A 496 -13.32 21.28 -26.57
N VAL A 497 -12.36 20.85 -25.75
CA VAL A 497 -11.71 21.68 -24.74
C VAL A 497 -10.51 22.34 -25.38
N ILE A 498 -10.47 23.66 -25.41
CA ILE A 498 -9.41 24.46 -26.05
C ILE A 498 -8.71 25.28 -24.97
N ASP A 499 -7.41 25.07 -24.81
CA ASP A 499 -6.60 25.88 -23.90
C ASP A 499 -6.21 27.19 -24.58
N HIS A 500 -6.40 28.31 -23.89
CA HIS A 500 -6.01 29.63 -24.35
C HIS A 500 -5.05 30.28 -23.36
N GLN A 501 -4.25 31.21 -23.87
CA GLN A 501 -3.44 32.11 -23.06
C GLN A 501 -3.85 33.55 -23.42
N ASP A 502 -4.19 34.34 -22.42
CA ASP A 502 -4.59 35.72 -22.64
C ASP A 502 -3.39 36.69 -22.71
N ASN A 503 -3.68 37.98 -22.91
CA ASN A 503 -2.67 39.02 -23.06
C ASN A 503 -1.88 39.32 -21.77
N GLU A 504 -2.33 38.83 -20.62
CA GLU A 504 -1.66 38.96 -19.31
C GLU A 504 -0.87 37.68 -18.96
N GLU A 505 -0.67 36.80 -19.95
CA GLU A 505 -0.03 35.48 -19.84
C GLU A 505 -0.80 34.46 -18.99
N LEU A 506 -2.02 34.77 -18.53
CA LEU A 506 -2.86 33.83 -17.77
C LEU A 506 -3.59 32.85 -18.70
N ARG A 507 -3.65 31.58 -18.29
CA ARG A 507 -4.29 30.50 -19.05
C ARG A 507 -5.76 30.35 -18.71
N TYR A 508 -6.60 30.09 -19.71
CA TYR A 508 -8.03 29.79 -19.55
C TYR A 508 -8.48 28.71 -20.53
N ALA A 509 -9.62 28.06 -20.25
CA ALA A 509 -10.16 27.01 -21.12
C ALA A 509 -11.47 27.46 -21.79
N GLU A 510 -11.65 27.17 -23.07
CA GLU A 510 -12.93 27.26 -23.79
C GLU A 510 -13.48 25.85 -24.02
N LEU A 511 -14.76 25.63 -23.70
CA LEU A 511 -15.50 24.42 -24.07
C LEU A 511 -16.35 24.74 -25.31
N SER A 512 -15.98 24.20 -26.46
CA SER A 512 -16.76 24.26 -27.70
C SER A 512 -17.61 22.99 -27.82
N ILE A 513 -18.93 23.13 -27.66
CA ILE A 513 -19.88 22.02 -27.58
C ILE A 513 -20.68 21.97 -28.88
N THR A 514 -20.57 20.88 -29.62
CA THR A 514 -21.35 20.59 -30.82
C THR A 514 -22.48 19.64 -30.46
N ALA A 515 -23.72 20.10 -30.61
CA ALA A 515 -24.92 19.32 -30.37
C ALA A 515 -25.20 18.31 -31.52
N PRO A 516 -26.08 17.31 -31.31
CA PRO A 516 -26.43 16.32 -32.34
C PRO A 516 -26.97 16.92 -33.65
N ASP A 517 -27.59 18.11 -33.57
CA ASP A 517 -28.10 18.87 -34.70
C ASP A 517 -27.03 19.76 -35.38
N LYS A 518 -25.76 19.59 -34.99
CA LYS A 518 -24.58 20.33 -35.44
C LYS A 518 -24.55 21.82 -35.06
N MET A 519 -25.39 22.25 -34.13
CA MET A 519 -25.27 23.58 -33.53
C MET A 519 -24.08 23.61 -32.55
N VAL A 520 -23.29 24.68 -32.59
CA VAL A 520 -22.11 24.86 -31.73
C VAL A 520 -22.37 25.95 -30.70
N SER A 521 -22.16 25.65 -29.43
CA SER A 521 -22.14 26.59 -28.30
C SER A 521 -20.74 26.66 -27.69
N LYS A 522 -20.41 27.77 -27.02
CA LYS A 522 -19.10 27.98 -26.40
C LYS A 522 -19.26 28.45 -24.96
N ILE A 523 -18.46 27.88 -24.06
CA ILE A 523 -18.40 28.28 -22.64
C ILE A 523 -16.94 28.58 -22.29
N GLU A 524 -16.67 29.79 -21.81
CA GLU A 524 -15.34 30.17 -21.33
C GLU A 524 -15.21 29.93 -19.82
N ILE A 525 -14.17 29.22 -19.41
CA ILE A 525 -13.77 29.02 -18.01
C ILE A 525 -12.52 29.87 -17.76
N LYS A 526 -12.73 31.12 -17.37
CA LYS A 526 -11.67 32.09 -17.08
C LYS A 526 -11.73 32.58 -15.63
N LYS A 527 -10.56 32.76 -15.02
CA LYS A 527 -10.37 33.36 -13.69
C LYS A 527 -9.40 34.53 -13.80
N ALA A 528 -9.68 35.59 -13.05
CA ALA A 528 -8.93 36.86 -13.15
C ALA A 528 -7.60 36.83 -12.38
N ASP A 529 -7.37 35.84 -11.53
CA ASP A 529 -6.28 35.81 -10.55
C ASP A 529 -5.37 34.57 -10.66
N ARG A 530 -5.62 33.67 -11.63
CA ARG A 530 -4.93 32.39 -11.75
C ARG A 530 -5.13 31.70 -13.10
N ASP A 531 -4.23 30.79 -13.44
CA ASP A 531 -4.36 29.87 -14.56
C ASP A 531 -5.48 28.84 -14.33
N VAL A 532 -6.23 28.55 -15.39
CA VAL A 532 -7.27 27.52 -15.44
C VAL A 532 -6.87 26.45 -16.45
N TRP A 533 -6.96 25.19 -16.03
CA TRP A 533 -6.68 24.02 -16.84
C TRP A 533 -7.80 23.01 -16.73
N VAL A 534 -8.40 22.61 -17.85
CA VAL A 534 -9.38 21.52 -17.89
C VAL A 534 -8.66 20.22 -18.21
N SER A 535 -8.54 19.37 -17.20
CA SER A 535 -7.77 18.12 -17.28
C SER A 535 -8.50 17.02 -18.05
N SER A 536 -9.80 16.82 -17.77
CA SER A 536 -10.66 15.83 -18.44
C SER A 536 -12.15 16.19 -18.34
N VAL A 537 -12.96 15.59 -19.21
CA VAL A 537 -14.43 15.74 -19.25
C VAL A 537 -15.12 14.37 -19.21
N LEU A 538 -15.80 14.06 -18.11
CA LEU A 538 -16.39 12.73 -17.85
C LEU A 538 -17.92 12.72 -18.07
N ALA A 539 -18.45 11.69 -18.72
CA ALA A 539 -19.90 11.52 -18.89
C ALA A 539 -20.58 11.06 -17.58
N VAL A 540 -21.40 11.94 -16.99
CA VAL A 540 -22.25 11.61 -15.82
C VAL A 540 -23.60 11.05 -16.28
N THR A 541 -24.15 11.57 -17.37
CA THR A 541 -25.29 11.03 -18.12
C THR A 541 -25.10 11.31 -19.61
N ASP A 542 -26.07 10.97 -20.47
CA ASP A 542 -25.97 11.24 -21.91
C ASP A 542 -26.06 12.73 -22.25
N THR A 543 -26.52 13.56 -21.30
CA THR A 543 -26.69 15.01 -21.44
C THR A 543 -26.01 15.81 -20.33
N ARG A 544 -25.20 15.15 -19.48
CA ARG A 544 -24.51 15.80 -18.36
C ARG A 544 -23.08 15.33 -18.26
N ALA A 545 -22.15 16.28 -18.20
CA ALA A 545 -20.73 16.03 -18.07
C ALA A 545 -20.18 16.55 -16.73
N LEU A 546 -19.04 16.01 -16.31
CA LEU A 546 -18.22 16.53 -15.21
C LEU A 546 -16.94 17.12 -15.81
N ILE A 547 -16.72 18.41 -15.58
CA ILE A 547 -15.51 19.15 -15.96
C ILE A 547 -14.58 19.20 -14.75
N MET A 548 -13.31 18.84 -14.96
CA MET A 548 -12.30 18.85 -13.91
C MET A 548 -11.28 19.97 -14.13
N GLU A 549 -11.36 21.02 -13.31
CA GLU A 549 -10.42 22.16 -13.28
C GLU A 549 -9.26 21.86 -12.31
N SER A 550 -8.02 22.11 -12.77
CA SER A 550 -6.81 22.07 -11.95
C SER A 550 -6.36 23.48 -11.55
N ILE A 551 -6.19 23.73 -10.24
CA ILE A 551 -5.75 25.02 -9.69
C ILE A 551 -4.55 24.79 -8.75
N GLY A 552 -3.33 24.80 -9.28
CA GLY A 552 -2.15 24.39 -8.50
C GLY A 552 -2.40 23.00 -7.88
N ASN A 553 -2.39 22.92 -6.53
CA ASN A 553 -2.68 21.68 -5.80
C ASN A 553 -4.17 21.50 -5.43
N LYS A 554 -5.06 22.46 -5.75
CA LYS A 554 -6.49 22.39 -5.46
C LYS A 554 -7.27 21.89 -6.67
N ARG A 555 -8.28 21.06 -6.40
CA ARG A 555 -9.14 20.43 -7.42
C ARG A 555 -10.52 21.03 -7.36
N VAL A 556 -11.05 21.45 -8.51
CA VAL A 556 -12.40 22.00 -8.62
C VAL A 556 -13.16 21.26 -9.71
N TYR A 557 -14.42 20.93 -9.42
CA TYR A 557 -15.27 20.13 -10.28
C TYR A 557 -16.49 20.92 -10.66
N TYR A 558 -16.96 20.75 -11.89
CA TYR A 558 -18.19 21.37 -12.38
C TYR A 558 -19.06 20.34 -13.10
N HIS A 559 -20.37 20.42 -12.91
CA HIS A 559 -21.34 19.77 -13.76
C HIS A 559 -21.69 20.66 -14.94
N LEU A 560 -21.49 20.16 -16.15
CA LEU A 560 -21.95 20.77 -17.38
C LEU A 560 -23.25 20.09 -17.84
N ASP A 561 -24.32 20.86 -17.95
CA ASP A 561 -25.55 20.46 -18.62
C ASP A 561 -25.41 20.76 -20.13
N LEU A 562 -25.47 19.73 -20.97
CA LEU A 562 -25.25 19.83 -22.41
C LEU A 562 -26.49 20.29 -23.18
N GLU A 563 -27.68 20.22 -22.59
CA GLU A 563 -28.90 20.74 -23.21
C GLU A 563 -28.99 22.26 -23.04
N ASN A 564 -28.62 22.76 -21.86
CA ASN A 564 -28.73 24.17 -21.49
C ASN A 564 -27.40 24.93 -21.60
N ASN A 565 -26.28 24.24 -21.83
CA ASN A 565 -24.92 24.80 -21.79
C ASN A 565 -24.61 25.51 -20.46
N GLU A 566 -25.10 24.96 -19.35
CA GLU A 566 -24.95 25.55 -18.02
C GLU A 566 -23.86 24.81 -17.23
N LEU A 567 -22.90 25.57 -16.70
CA LEU A 567 -21.83 25.06 -15.84
C LEU A 567 -22.14 25.36 -14.37
N THR A 568 -22.25 24.33 -13.53
CA THR A 568 -22.58 24.43 -12.10
C THR A 568 -21.49 23.82 -11.24
N PRO A 569 -21.05 24.46 -10.13
CA PRO A 569 -20.03 23.88 -9.25
C PRO A 569 -20.47 22.54 -8.65
N ALA A 570 -19.53 21.60 -8.53
CA ALA A 570 -19.74 20.31 -7.89
C ALA A 570 -18.88 20.17 -6.61
N ASP A 571 -19.37 19.43 -5.61
CA ASP A 571 -18.64 19.21 -4.37
C ASP A 571 -17.46 18.25 -4.61
N SER A 572 -16.24 18.68 -4.27
CA SER A 572 -15.04 17.86 -4.44
C SER A 572 -15.09 16.56 -3.64
N LYS A 573 -15.83 16.52 -2.53
CA LYS A 573 -16.03 15.31 -1.72
C LYS A 573 -16.74 14.19 -2.48
N ASP A 574 -17.56 14.51 -3.48
CA ASP A 574 -18.27 13.52 -4.27
C ASP A 574 -17.37 12.75 -5.26
N TYR A 575 -16.13 13.21 -5.43
CA TYR A 575 -15.16 12.76 -6.42
C TYR A 575 -13.81 12.32 -5.83
N GLU A 576 -13.74 12.10 -4.51
CA GLU A 576 -12.52 11.57 -3.84
C GLU A 576 -12.08 10.19 -4.37
N TRP A 577 -12.98 9.46 -5.02
CA TRP A 577 -12.71 8.15 -5.66
C TRP A 577 -11.92 8.25 -6.98
N LEU A 578 -11.79 9.43 -7.58
CA LEU A 578 -11.04 9.62 -8.83
C LEU A 578 -9.54 9.81 -8.55
N ASP A 579 -8.70 9.07 -9.27
CA ASP A 579 -7.27 9.37 -9.31
C ASP A 579 -6.96 10.39 -10.41
N TYR A 580 -6.94 11.67 -10.02
CA TYR A 580 -6.62 12.77 -10.92
C TYR A 580 -5.28 12.60 -11.65
N ALA A 581 -4.25 12.10 -10.95
CA ALA A 581 -2.90 12.00 -11.51
C ALA A 581 -2.88 11.05 -12.73
N SER A 582 -3.67 9.99 -12.67
CA SER A 582 -3.77 9.00 -13.74
C SER A 582 -4.58 9.47 -14.94
N LEU A 583 -5.41 10.52 -14.79
CA LEU A 583 -6.30 11.02 -15.86
C LEU A 583 -5.67 12.08 -16.77
N TYR A 584 -4.44 12.50 -16.49
CA TYR A 584 -3.74 13.52 -17.27
C TYR A 584 -3.57 13.13 -18.75
N GLU A 585 -3.14 11.88 -19.00
CA GLU A 585 -2.92 11.26 -20.33
C GLU A 585 -4.12 10.40 -20.78
N SER A 586 -5.33 10.81 -20.42
CA SER A 586 -6.52 10.01 -20.69
C SER A 586 -7.09 10.19 -22.11
N LEU A 587 -7.68 9.12 -22.63
CA LEU A 587 -8.31 9.07 -23.95
C LEU A 587 -9.83 8.95 -23.81
N SER A 588 -10.58 9.74 -24.58
CA SER A 588 -12.03 9.56 -24.74
C SER A 588 -12.30 8.49 -25.80
N SER A 589 -13.23 7.58 -25.49
CA SER A 589 -13.70 6.55 -26.43
C SER A 589 -15.12 6.85 -26.91
N PRO A 590 -15.56 6.35 -28.09
CA PRO A 590 -16.93 6.52 -28.59
C PRO A 590 -18.03 5.98 -27.66
N ASP A 591 -17.69 5.12 -26.71
CA ASP A 591 -18.60 4.65 -25.65
C ASP A 591 -18.89 5.72 -24.57
N GLY A 592 -18.25 6.89 -24.67
CA GLY A 592 -18.37 8.02 -23.73
C GLY A 592 -17.58 7.84 -22.44
N MET A 593 -16.77 6.79 -22.33
CA MET A 593 -15.88 6.54 -21.19
C MET A 593 -14.50 7.14 -21.44
N ILE A 594 -13.78 7.35 -20.33
CA ILE A 594 -12.39 7.78 -20.35
C ILE A 594 -11.50 6.61 -19.96
N TYR A 595 -10.48 6.36 -20.78
CA TYR A 595 -9.48 5.33 -20.58
C TYR A 595 -8.14 5.96 -20.22
N PHE A 596 -7.38 5.31 -19.36
CA PHE A 596 -6.07 5.80 -18.92
C PHE A 596 -5.16 4.63 -18.51
N ASN A 597 -3.85 4.87 -18.51
CA ASN A 597 -2.88 3.89 -18.03
C ASN A 597 -2.89 3.82 -16.51
N SER A 598 -3.01 2.61 -16.01
CA SER A 598 -2.87 2.24 -14.60
C SER A 598 -1.64 1.34 -14.43
N ASP A 599 -1.23 1.11 -13.18
CA ASP A 599 0.04 0.41 -12.83
C ASP A 599 0.26 -0.97 -13.49
N CYS A 600 -0.80 -1.64 -13.96
CA CYS A 600 -0.74 -2.97 -14.54
C CYS A 600 -1.48 -3.11 -15.89
N GLY A 601 -1.94 -2.02 -16.48
CA GLY A 601 -2.86 -2.11 -17.61
C GLY A 601 -3.61 -0.82 -17.93
N ILE A 602 -4.67 -0.94 -18.72
CA ILE A 602 -5.53 0.17 -19.11
C ILE A 602 -6.81 0.11 -18.28
N SER A 603 -7.06 1.15 -17.51
CA SER A 603 -8.27 1.32 -16.73
C SER A 603 -9.25 2.27 -17.42
N ARG A 604 -10.54 2.11 -17.15
CA ARG A 604 -11.60 3.02 -17.58
C ARG A 604 -12.36 3.59 -16.40
N VAL A 605 -12.76 4.85 -16.50
CA VAL A 605 -13.57 5.54 -15.50
C VAL A 605 -15.04 5.43 -15.87
N ASN A 606 -15.86 4.94 -14.95
CA ASN A 606 -17.31 4.98 -15.03
C ASN A 606 -17.86 5.98 -14.00
N ALA A 607 -18.09 7.22 -14.43
CA ALA A 607 -18.61 8.27 -13.56
C ALA A 607 -20.08 8.06 -13.13
N ARG A 608 -20.85 7.23 -13.85
CA ARG A 608 -22.24 6.88 -13.48
C ARG A 608 -22.27 5.99 -12.24
N THR A 609 -21.40 4.99 -12.19
CA THR A 609 -21.30 4.04 -11.08
C THR A 609 -20.27 4.44 -10.03
N LYS A 610 -19.50 5.52 -10.29
CA LYS A 610 -18.37 5.97 -9.47
C LYS A 610 -17.33 4.86 -9.27
N SER A 611 -16.97 4.19 -10.36
CA SER A 611 -16.00 3.08 -10.36
C SER A 611 -14.89 3.29 -11.38
N ILE A 612 -13.72 2.75 -11.07
CA ILE A 612 -12.61 2.57 -12.00
C ILE A 612 -12.48 1.06 -12.24
N GLU A 613 -12.47 0.66 -13.50
CA GLU A 613 -12.42 -0.75 -13.91
C GLU A 613 -11.20 -0.99 -14.78
N LEU A 614 -10.47 -2.08 -14.52
CA LEU A 614 -9.37 -2.51 -15.39
C LEU A 614 -9.96 -3.10 -16.67
N ALA A 615 -9.80 -2.40 -17.79
CA ALA A 615 -10.33 -2.79 -19.09
C ALA A 615 -9.40 -3.77 -19.81
N LEU A 616 -8.10 -3.53 -19.73
CA LEU A 616 -7.05 -4.44 -20.20
C LEU A 616 -6.03 -4.62 -19.07
N ASP A 617 -5.85 -5.85 -18.63
CA ASP A 617 -4.87 -6.21 -17.60
C ASP A 617 -3.67 -6.88 -18.28
N PHE A 618 -2.50 -6.25 -18.19
CA PHE A 618 -1.28 -6.74 -18.84
C PHE A 618 -0.74 -8.03 -18.21
N ASN A 619 -1.26 -8.47 -17.06
CA ASN A 619 -0.99 -9.82 -16.57
C ASN A 619 -1.48 -10.91 -17.52
N TRP A 620 -2.48 -10.62 -18.37
CA TRP A 620 -3.12 -11.60 -19.23
C TRP A 620 -2.66 -11.52 -20.69
N CYS A 621 -1.37 -11.27 -20.88
CA CYS A 621 -0.67 -11.39 -22.15
C CYS A 621 0.75 -11.95 -21.94
N ASP A 622 1.45 -12.26 -23.02
CA ASP A 622 2.80 -12.80 -23.02
C ASP A 622 3.91 -11.74 -23.10
N LEU A 623 3.54 -10.46 -22.98
CA LEU A 623 4.45 -9.34 -23.10
C LEU A 623 5.11 -8.95 -21.78
N ASN A 624 6.27 -8.29 -21.90
CA ASN A 624 6.96 -7.68 -20.78
C ASN A 624 6.19 -6.44 -20.29
N ILE A 625 5.49 -6.58 -19.16
CA ILE A 625 4.67 -5.52 -18.55
C ILE A 625 5.48 -4.24 -18.31
N GLY A 626 6.74 -4.36 -17.90
CA GLY A 626 7.61 -3.22 -17.62
C GLY A 626 7.94 -2.36 -18.86
N LEU A 627 7.72 -2.88 -20.07
CA LEU A 627 7.89 -2.13 -21.33
C LEU A 627 6.59 -1.52 -21.85
N ILE A 628 5.44 -2.15 -21.58
CA ILE A 628 4.14 -1.72 -22.14
C ILE A 628 3.30 -0.86 -21.19
N GLN A 629 3.67 -0.76 -19.91
CA GLN A 629 2.96 0.06 -18.91
C GLN A 629 2.92 1.56 -19.23
N TYR A 630 3.88 2.06 -20.03
CA TYR A 630 3.96 3.47 -20.47
C TYR A 630 3.55 3.67 -21.93
N SER A 631 2.60 2.85 -22.41
CA SER A 631 2.12 2.89 -23.80
C SER A 631 1.03 3.94 -24.00
N THR A 632 0.86 4.43 -25.22
CA THR A 632 -0.26 5.29 -25.61
C THR A 632 -1.40 4.43 -26.14
N LEU A 633 -2.59 4.52 -25.56
CA LEU A 633 -3.79 3.87 -26.10
C LEU A 633 -4.21 4.55 -27.42
N MET A 634 -4.44 3.75 -28.47
CA MET A 634 -4.88 4.21 -29.79
C MET A 634 -6.34 3.83 -30.08
N GLU A 635 -6.74 2.61 -29.72
CA GLU A 635 -8.08 2.06 -29.95
C GLU A 635 -8.48 1.18 -28.77
N CYS A 636 -9.74 1.25 -28.36
CA CYS A 636 -10.28 0.35 -27.35
C CYS A 636 -11.71 -0.06 -27.67
N SER A 637 -12.02 -1.30 -27.33
CA SER A 637 -13.33 -1.94 -27.34
C SER A 637 -13.31 -3.07 -26.31
N ASP A 638 -14.44 -3.72 -26.03
CA ASP A 638 -14.47 -4.79 -25.01
C ASP A 638 -13.54 -5.98 -25.34
N ASP A 639 -13.33 -6.30 -26.63
CA ASP A 639 -12.56 -7.48 -27.07
C ASP A 639 -11.25 -7.14 -27.82
N ARG A 640 -11.02 -5.87 -28.17
CA ARG A 640 -9.83 -5.42 -28.90
C ARG A 640 -9.28 -4.12 -28.34
N PHE A 641 -7.97 -4.10 -28.11
CA PHE A 641 -7.22 -2.91 -27.71
C PHE A 641 -6.04 -2.72 -28.66
N VAL A 642 -5.68 -1.49 -28.96
CA VAL A 642 -4.47 -1.16 -29.73
C VAL A 642 -3.70 -0.10 -28.97
N ILE A 643 -2.44 -0.39 -28.67
CA ILE A 643 -1.53 0.56 -28.02
C ILE A 643 -0.33 0.83 -28.92
N CYS A 644 0.28 1.97 -28.71
CA CYS A 644 1.58 2.33 -29.27
C CYS A 644 2.59 2.43 -28.12
N CYS A 645 3.74 1.79 -28.24
CA CYS A 645 4.80 1.92 -27.25
C CYS A 645 6.18 1.97 -27.89
N LYS A 646 7.13 2.61 -27.22
CA LYS A 646 8.54 2.41 -27.52
C LYS A 646 8.92 1.01 -27.07
N TYR A 647 9.53 0.23 -27.94
CA TYR A 647 9.94 -1.14 -27.59
C TYR A 647 11.44 -1.30 -27.49
N ASP A 648 12.18 -0.64 -28.38
CA ASP A 648 13.61 -0.75 -28.38
C ASP A 648 14.18 0.26 -27.38
N MET A 649 14.73 -0.24 -26.28
CA MET A 649 15.77 0.50 -25.56
C MET A 649 17.05 -0.28 -25.76
N THR A 650 17.69 0.00 -26.89
CA THR A 650 19.12 -0.23 -27.12
C THR A 650 19.84 0.03 -25.80
N ASN A 651 20.66 -0.93 -25.36
CA ASN A 651 21.44 -0.77 -24.13
C ASN A 651 22.24 0.54 -24.18
N VAL A 652 22.61 1.09 -23.03
CA VAL A 652 23.18 2.45 -22.95
C VAL A 652 24.40 2.62 -23.89
N TYR A 653 25.18 1.56 -24.08
CA TYR A 653 26.42 1.58 -24.88
C TYR A 653 26.25 1.29 -26.37
N SER A 654 25.04 1.05 -26.85
CA SER A 654 24.78 0.84 -28.29
C SER A 654 24.38 2.13 -29.02
N GLY A 655 24.50 3.29 -28.35
CA GLY A 655 24.37 4.62 -28.93
C GLY A 655 22.93 5.10 -29.15
N ARG A 656 22.00 4.75 -28.23
CA ARG A 656 20.59 5.19 -28.26
C ARG A 656 19.92 5.08 -29.65
N ARG A 657 20.27 4.04 -30.41
CA ARG A 657 19.83 3.84 -31.81
C ARG A 657 18.42 3.28 -31.95
N ALA A 658 17.61 3.33 -30.89
CA ALA A 658 16.26 2.83 -30.89
C ALA A 658 15.41 3.56 -31.94
N ASP A 659 15.31 3.00 -33.16
CA ASP A 659 14.58 3.55 -34.29
C ASP A 659 13.21 2.89 -34.48
N LYS A 660 12.80 2.00 -33.58
CA LYS A 660 11.56 1.25 -33.68
C LYS A 660 10.54 1.60 -32.61
N ILE A 661 9.32 1.80 -33.07
CA ILE A 661 8.10 1.89 -32.27
C ILE A 661 7.29 0.63 -32.53
N ARG A 662 6.50 0.20 -31.55
CA ARG A 662 5.58 -0.92 -31.71
C ARG A 662 4.15 -0.46 -31.57
N ILE A 663 3.34 -0.85 -32.55
CA ILE A 663 1.89 -0.90 -32.39
C ILE A 663 1.56 -2.33 -31.96
N ILE A 664 0.84 -2.47 -30.86
CA ILE A 664 0.49 -3.76 -30.28
C ILE A 664 -1.03 -3.87 -30.26
N GLU A 665 -1.54 -4.85 -30.98
CA GLU A 665 -2.97 -5.14 -31.04
C GLU A 665 -3.27 -6.34 -30.13
N PHE A 666 -4.13 -6.13 -29.14
CA PHE A 666 -4.64 -7.16 -28.25
C PHE A 666 -5.99 -7.63 -28.77
N THR A 667 -6.17 -8.95 -28.88
CA THR A 667 -7.46 -9.57 -29.18
C THR A 667 -7.79 -10.61 -28.12
N ARG A 668 -8.97 -10.50 -27.52
CA ARG A 668 -9.42 -11.43 -26.48
C ARG A 668 -9.44 -12.87 -27.01
N ALA A 669 -8.82 -13.79 -26.28
CA ALA A 669 -8.83 -15.21 -26.59
C ALA A 669 -10.04 -15.92 -25.98
N ASP A 670 -10.50 -17.00 -26.62
CA ASP A 670 -11.62 -17.81 -26.11
C ASP A 670 -11.32 -18.46 -24.75
N LYS A 671 -10.06 -18.80 -24.50
CA LYS A 671 -9.59 -19.48 -23.28
C LYS A 671 -8.20 -19.03 -22.88
N ASN A 672 -7.97 -18.98 -21.58
CA ASN A 672 -6.64 -18.74 -21.04
C ASN A 672 -5.72 -19.97 -21.23
N PRO A 673 -4.54 -19.84 -21.89
CA PRO A 673 -3.63 -20.95 -22.15
C PRO A 673 -2.93 -21.47 -20.89
N HIS A 674 -2.98 -20.72 -19.79
CA HIS A 674 -2.37 -21.07 -18.51
C HIS A 674 -3.37 -21.67 -17.51
N ALA A 675 -4.60 -21.99 -17.95
CA ALA A 675 -5.62 -22.61 -17.12
C ALA A 675 -5.10 -23.85 -16.35
N GLY A 676 -5.35 -23.86 -15.05
CA GLY A 676 -4.93 -24.92 -14.12
C GLY A 676 -3.64 -24.63 -13.36
N LYS A 677 -2.81 -23.67 -13.81
CA LYS A 677 -1.62 -23.21 -13.09
C LYS A 677 -2.02 -22.52 -11.78
N THR A 678 -1.20 -22.69 -10.75
CA THR A 678 -1.32 -21.98 -9.47
C THR A 678 -0.84 -20.54 -9.65
N VAL A 679 -1.61 -19.56 -9.19
CA VAL A 679 -1.20 -18.16 -9.23
C VAL A 679 -0.24 -17.88 -8.08
N LEU A 680 0.89 -17.24 -8.39
CA LEU A 680 1.78 -16.59 -7.44
C LEU A 680 1.59 -15.09 -7.58
N GLU A 681 1.18 -14.42 -6.52
CA GLU A 681 1.02 -12.96 -6.51
C GLU A 681 2.38 -12.30 -6.28
N LEU A 682 2.75 -11.38 -7.16
CA LEU A 682 3.97 -10.57 -7.06
C LEU A 682 3.60 -9.11 -6.84
N TYR A 683 4.12 -8.47 -5.80
CA TYR A 683 4.02 -7.03 -5.64
C TYR A 683 5.36 -6.37 -5.97
N ALA A 684 5.34 -5.28 -6.74
CA ALA A 684 6.53 -4.49 -7.03
C ALA A 684 6.34 -3.03 -6.59
N TYR A 685 7.13 -2.61 -5.60
CA TYR A 685 7.13 -1.22 -5.15
C TYR A 685 7.72 -0.31 -6.24
N GLY A 686 6.97 0.73 -6.61
CA GLY A 686 7.33 1.62 -7.72
C GLY A 686 7.00 1.07 -9.12
N GLY A 687 6.26 -0.05 -9.20
CA GLY A 687 5.88 -0.68 -10.47
C GLY A 687 6.89 -1.74 -10.95
N VAL A 688 6.59 -2.36 -12.09
CA VAL A 688 7.42 -3.41 -12.68
C VAL A 688 8.40 -2.77 -13.66
N ASP A 689 9.70 -2.91 -13.40
CA ASP A 689 10.71 -2.49 -14.38
C ASP A 689 10.88 -3.52 -15.50
N ARG A 690 11.57 -3.15 -16.59
CA ARG A 690 11.74 -4.03 -17.75
C ARG A 690 12.38 -5.38 -17.41
N PHE A 691 13.36 -5.40 -16.49
CA PHE A 691 14.12 -6.60 -16.16
C PHE A 691 13.27 -7.57 -15.34
N THR A 692 12.50 -7.02 -14.40
CA THR A 692 11.51 -7.76 -13.62
C THR A 692 10.41 -8.29 -14.53
N GLY A 693 9.90 -7.46 -15.45
CA GLY A 693 8.87 -7.86 -16.41
C GLY A 693 9.35 -8.95 -17.38
N GLU A 694 10.62 -8.91 -17.80
CA GLU A 694 11.24 -9.97 -18.60
C GLU A 694 11.33 -11.29 -17.82
N ALA A 695 11.77 -11.23 -16.57
CA ALA A 695 11.80 -12.40 -15.69
C ALA A 695 10.38 -12.99 -15.49
N ILE A 696 9.35 -12.14 -15.32
CA ILE A 696 7.96 -12.58 -15.16
C ILE A 696 7.47 -13.28 -16.43
N ALA A 697 7.68 -12.67 -17.60
CA ALA A 697 7.27 -13.23 -18.88
C ALA A 697 7.94 -14.60 -19.11
N LEU A 698 9.25 -14.68 -18.91
CA LEU A 698 10.02 -15.91 -19.07
C LEU A 698 9.60 -16.99 -18.06
N PHE A 699 9.36 -16.62 -16.80
CA PHE A 699 8.83 -17.54 -15.79
C PHE A 699 7.46 -18.10 -16.20
N ASN A 700 6.54 -17.25 -16.64
CA ASN A 700 5.18 -17.65 -17.00
C ASN A 700 5.14 -18.57 -18.22
N GLN A 701 6.05 -18.35 -19.18
CA GLN A 701 6.21 -19.19 -20.36
C GLN A 701 6.82 -20.57 -20.00
N THR A 702 7.83 -20.59 -19.12
CA THR A 702 8.63 -21.81 -18.86
C THR A 702 8.12 -22.66 -17.69
N ASN A 703 7.48 -22.05 -16.69
CA ASN A 703 7.01 -22.78 -15.51
C ASN A 703 5.68 -23.51 -15.81
N GLY A 704 5.71 -24.84 -15.79
CA GLY A 704 4.54 -25.67 -16.09
C GLY A 704 3.48 -25.74 -14.98
N LYS A 705 3.73 -25.20 -13.79
CA LYS A 705 2.86 -25.35 -12.61
C LYS A 705 2.33 -24.03 -12.07
N CYS A 706 3.14 -22.99 -12.10
CA CYS A 706 2.85 -21.69 -11.51
C CYS A 706 2.78 -20.61 -12.57
N PHE A 707 2.01 -19.56 -12.26
CA PHE A 707 1.85 -18.37 -13.08
C PHE A 707 1.96 -17.15 -12.14
N ILE A 708 2.88 -16.25 -12.41
CA ILE A 708 3.05 -15.00 -11.67
C ILE A 708 2.06 -13.97 -12.19
N GLU A 709 1.35 -13.35 -11.27
CA GLU A 709 0.45 -12.22 -11.51
C GLU A 709 0.86 -11.04 -10.63
N VAL A 710 1.02 -9.88 -11.23
CA VAL A 710 1.39 -8.63 -10.58
C VAL A 710 0.18 -8.05 -9.83
N SER A 711 0.38 -7.77 -8.55
CA SER A 711 -0.63 -7.25 -7.64
C SER A 711 -0.99 -5.80 -7.93
N THR A 712 -2.28 -5.50 -7.82
CA THR A 712 -2.86 -4.15 -7.95
C THR A 712 -3.41 -3.62 -6.62
N ARG A 713 -3.17 -4.34 -5.50
CA ARG A 713 -3.81 -4.08 -4.20
C ARG A 713 -3.15 -2.98 -3.36
N TYR A 714 -1.93 -2.59 -3.71
CA TYR A 714 -1.07 -1.73 -2.89
C TYR A 714 -0.65 -0.48 -3.66
N LEU A 715 -1.65 0.32 -4.06
CA LEU A 715 -1.43 1.51 -4.87
C LEU A 715 -0.66 2.56 -4.07
N TYR A 716 0.35 3.17 -4.69
CA TYR A 716 1.19 4.19 -4.05
C TYR A 716 0.34 5.35 -3.48
N SER A 717 -0.67 5.78 -4.23
CA SER A 717 -1.57 6.88 -3.87
C SER A 717 -2.39 6.65 -2.59
N ASP A 718 -2.53 5.41 -2.12
CA ASP A 718 -3.27 5.09 -0.88
C ASP A 718 -2.46 5.36 0.40
N PHE A 719 -1.13 5.42 0.28
CA PHE A 719 -0.23 5.46 1.45
C PHE A 719 0.55 6.77 1.55
N PHE A 720 0.85 7.41 0.43
CA PHE A 720 1.67 8.62 0.36
C PHE A 720 0.78 9.85 0.17
N ASP A 721 0.97 10.88 1.01
CA ASP A 721 0.14 12.09 0.98
C ASP A 721 0.37 12.86 -0.34
N LYS A 722 -0.68 13.39 -0.99
CA LYS A 722 -0.58 14.05 -2.31
C LYS A 722 -0.30 15.56 -2.25
N ASP A 723 -0.39 16.18 -1.06
CA ASP A 723 -0.44 17.64 -0.87
C ASP A 723 0.58 18.12 0.19
N TYR A 724 1.89 18.05 -0.10
CA TYR A 724 2.91 18.66 0.77
C TYR A 724 3.62 19.85 0.10
N ASP A 725 4.04 20.81 0.93
CA ASP A 725 4.79 21.99 0.52
C ASP A 725 6.21 21.57 0.12
N ASN A 726 6.48 21.52 -1.19
CA ASN A 726 7.76 21.10 -1.74
C ASN A 726 8.91 22.09 -1.45
N ASN A 727 8.71 23.18 -0.70
CA ASN A 727 9.77 24.17 -0.50
C ASN A 727 10.79 23.82 0.60
N ASN A 728 10.66 22.68 1.30
CA ASN A 728 11.59 22.24 2.36
C ASN A 728 11.90 20.73 2.24
N GLN A 729 13.19 20.38 2.20
CA GLN A 729 13.66 19.00 2.08
C GLN A 729 13.19 18.11 3.25
N ASP A 730 13.24 18.61 4.48
CA ASP A 730 12.85 17.82 5.66
C ASP A 730 11.36 17.43 5.60
N VAL A 731 10.50 18.29 5.04
CA VAL A 731 9.05 18.01 4.90
C VAL A 731 8.80 16.87 3.91
N MET A 732 9.56 16.83 2.81
CA MET A 732 9.46 15.77 1.81
C MET A 732 9.93 14.42 2.38
N ASP A 733 11.11 14.40 3.01
CA ASP A 733 11.68 13.19 3.60
C ASP A 733 10.75 12.60 4.68
N LEU A 734 10.16 13.46 5.53
CA LEU A 734 9.18 13.04 6.54
C LEU A 734 7.89 12.47 5.93
N SER A 735 7.42 13.02 4.81
CA SER A 735 6.23 12.50 4.12
C SER A 735 6.50 11.11 3.54
N GLU A 736 7.67 10.93 2.92
CA GLU A 736 8.08 9.65 2.37
C GLU A 736 8.24 8.59 3.46
N ILE A 737 8.89 8.92 4.58
CA ILE A 737 9.03 8.03 5.74
C ILE A 737 7.65 7.57 6.22
N LYS A 738 6.70 8.49 6.41
CA LYS A 738 5.33 8.15 6.85
C LYS A 738 4.61 7.23 5.87
N GLY A 739 4.71 7.50 4.57
CA GLY A 739 4.10 6.67 3.54
C GLY A 739 4.66 5.24 3.53
N LYS A 740 5.99 5.11 3.57
CA LYS A 740 6.67 3.81 3.70
C LYS A 740 6.26 3.07 4.97
N GLY A 741 6.13 3.77 6.10
CA GLY A 741 5.64 3.21 7.36
C GLY A 741 4.23 2.63 7.24
N LYS A 742 3.28 3.36 6.64
CA LYS A 742 1.91 2.87 6.45
C LYS A 742 1.86 1.65 5.52
N LEU A 743 2.56 1.69 4.39
CA LEU A 743 2.56 0.62 3.38
C LEU A 743 3.24 -0.66 3.90
N SER A 744 4.43 -0.54 4.50
CA SER A 744 5.15 -1.68 5.07
C SER A 744 4.36 -2.37 6.18
N ASN A 745 3.68 -1.60 7.05
CA ASN A 745 2.75 -2.12 8.05
C ASN A 745 1.60 -2.93 7.42
N LYS A 746 1.01 -2.41 6.34
CA LYS A 746 -0.08 -3.10 5.63
C LYS A 746 0.41 -4.43 5.03
N LEU A 747 1.55 -4.41 4.36
CA LEU A 747 2.18 -5.62 3.79
C LEU A 747 2.50 -6.64 4.89
N ALA A 748 3.11 -6.22 6.00
CA ALA A 748 3.46 -7.10 7.13
C ALA A 748 2.21 -7.80 7.69
N ILE A 749 1.13 -7.05 7.92
CA ILE A 749 -0.13 -7.59 8.42
C ILE A 749 -0.71 -8.63 7.45
N ASP A 750 -0.74 -8.32 6.15
CA ASP A 750 -1.30 -9.23 5.15
C ASP A 750 -0.45 -10.51 5.05
N ILE A 751 0.87 -10.38 4.99
CA ILE A 751 1.81 -11.50 4.93
C ILE A 751 1.64 -12.40 6.16
N ILE A 752 1.68 -11.85 7.38
CA ILE A 752 1.51 -12.61 8.64
C ILE A 752 0.14 -13.31 8.67
N ASN A 753 -0.88 -12.72 8.06
CA ASN A 753 -2.18 -13.35 7.95
C ASN A 753 -2.24 -14.39 6.82
N GLY A 754 -1.25 -14.52 5.94
CA GLY A 754 -1.29 -15.38 4.75
C GLY A 754 -2.22 -14.85 3.65
N GLU A 755 -2.34 -13.53 3.57
CA GLU A 755 -3.15 -12.78 2.58
C GLU A 755 -2.28 -11.79 1.77
N GLY A 756 -0.98 -11.72 2.06
CA GLY A 756 -0.01 -10.90 1.36
C GLY A 756 0.53 -11.57 0.09
N PRO A 757 1.29 -10.83 -0.74
CA PRO A 757 1.92 -11.36 -1.95
C PRO A 757 2.90 -12.51 -1.63
N ASP A 758 3.12 -13.39 -2.61
CA ASP A 758 4.09 -14.48 -2.54
C ASP A 758 5.53 -13.96 -2.75
N ILE A 759 5.68 -13.03 -3.71
CA ILE A 759 6.94 -12.40 -4.10
C ILE A 759 6.82 -10.89 -3.93
N LEU A 760 7.86 -10.26 -3.38
CA LEU A 760 7.92 -8.80 -3.27
C LEU A 760 9.18 -8.30 -3.96
N MET A 761 9.02 -7.31 -4.83
CA MET A 761 10.10 -6.63 -5.54
C MET A 761 10.26 -5.21 -4.98
N ASN A 762 11.51 -4.78 -4.85
CA ASN A 762 11.91 -3.41 -4.50
C ASN A 762 11.42 -2.92 -3.12
N VAL A 763 11.28 -3.83 -2.15
CA VAL A 763 10.81 -3.52 -0.79
C VAL A 763 11.93 -3.38 0.24
N SER A 764 13.17 -3.11 -0.21
CA SER A 764 14.37 -3.03 0.65
C SER A 764 14.34 -1.87 1.65
N GLY A 765 13.50 -0.86 1.40
CA GLY A 765 13.21 0.22 2.34
C GLY A 765 12.13 -0.10 3.37
N PHE A 766 11.55 -1.31 3.38
CA PHE A 766 10.48 -1.73 4.29
C PHE A 766 11.02 -2.64 5.39
N ASN A 767 11.85 -2.07 6.28
CA ASN A 767 12.57 -2.85 7.30
C ASN A 767 11.69 -3.68 8.23
N GLN A 768 10.45 -3.26 8.46
CA GLN A 768 9.49 -4.04 9.23
C GLN A 768 9.26 -5.45 8.67
N LEU A 769 9.43 -5.65 7.36
CA LEU A 769 9.28 -6.97 6.72
C LEU A 769 10.46 -7.90 7.02
N ASN A 770 11.59 -7.39 7.48
CA ASN A 770 12.84 -8.15 7.65
C ASN A 770 12.85 -8.98 8.94
N ASN A 771 11.89 -9.90 9.07
CA ASN A 771 11.79 -10.83 10.17
C ASN A 771 11.20 -12.17 9.71
N SER A 772 11.44 -13.22 10.49
CA SER A 772 11.06 -14.60 10.15
C SER A 772 9.54 -14.89 10.14
N ASN A 773 8.70 -13.96 10.62
CA ASN A 773 7.25 -14.06 10.48
C ASN A 773 6.78 -13.55 9.12
N CYS A 774 7.53 -12.64 8.49
CA CYS A 774 7.18 -12.01 7.22
C CYS A 774 7.90 -12.65 6.02
N LEU A 775 9.22 -12.76 6.06
CA LEU A 775 10.04 -13.13 4.89
C LEU A 775 10.87 -14.39 5.16
N VAL A 776 11.09 -15.18 4.10
CA VAL A 776 11.97 -16.37 4.17
C VAL A 776 13.45 -15.97 4.05
N ASP A 777 14.33 -16.77 4.65
CA ASP A 777 15.78 -16.64 4.43
C ASP A 777 16.15 -17.07 3.01
N LEU A 778 16.59 -16.11 2.19
CA LEU A 778 17.00 -16.32 0.80
C LEU A 778 18.41 -16.90 0.66
N SER A 779 19.20 -16.96 1.73
CA SER A 779 20.56 -17.53 1.71
C SER A 779 20.57 -18.97 1.17
N GLN A 780 19.45 -19.69 1.34
CA GLN A 780 19.29 -21.04 0.82
C GLN A 780 19.35 -21.14 -0.71
N TYR A 781 19.03 -20.06 -1.44
CA TYR A 781 19.06 -20.00 -2.89
C TYR A 781 20.44 -19.64 -3.44
N LEU A 782 21.36 -19.20 -2.56
CA LEU A 782 22.68 -18.65 -2.91
C LEU A 782 23.86 -19.58 -2.59
N LYS A 783 23.62 -20.87 -2.30
CA LYS A 783 24.65 -21.81 -1.82
C LYS A 783 25.83 -22.01 -2.79
N GLU A 784 25.66 -21.72 -4.06
CA GLU A 784 26.69 -21.87 -5.11
C GLU A 784 27.43 -20.55 -5.40
N TYR A 785 27.04 -19.45 -4.74
CA TYR A 785 27.52 -18.10 -5.01
C TYR A 785 28.72 -17.80 -4.10
N ASN A 786 29.87 -17.44 -4.69
CA ASN A 786 31.11 -17.15 -3.97
C ASN A 786 31.72 -15.81 -4.44
N SER A 787 32.75 -15.35 -3.74
CA SER A 787 33.42 -14.06 -3.99
C SER A 787 34.11 -13.96 -5.36
N ASP A 788 34.38 -15.08 -6.03
CA ASP A 788 35.00 -15.06 -7.36
C ASP A 788 33.97 -14.65 -8.43
N LYS A 789 32.71 -15.09 -8.28
CA LYS A 789 31.64 -14.78 -9.24
C LYS A 789 30.79 -13.57 -8.86
N TYR A 790 30.61 -13.29 -7.56
CA TYR A 790 29.67 -12.26 -7.09
C TYR A 790 30.29 -11.29 -6.08
N PHE A 791 29.76 -10.07 -6.03
CA PHE A 791 30.04 -9.10 -4.96
C PHE A 791 29.37 -9.54 -3.64
N THR A 792 29.99 -10.51 -2.96
CA THR A 792 29.42 -11.09 -1.73
C THR A 792 29.30 -10.10 -0.59
N ASN A 793 30.11 -9.03 -0.56
CA ASN A 793 29.98 -7.96 0.44
C ASN A 793 28.62 -7.24 0.38
N ILE A 794 28.02 -7.13 -0.81
CA ILE A 794 26.66 -6.58 -0.99
C ILE A 794 25.60 -7.52 -0.42
N ILE A 795 25.78 -8.83 -0.61
CA ILE A 795 24.89 -9.86 -0.05
C ILE A 795 25.01 -9.85 1.48
N GLU A 796 26.23 -9.88 2.02
CA GLU A 796 26.47 -9.86 3.47
C GLU A 796 25.99 -8.57 4.13
N GLY A 797 26.23 -7.41 3.50
CA GLY A 797 25.77 -6.11 4.02
C GLY A 797 24.26 -5.91 3.99
N SER A 798 23.53 -6.78 3.27
CA SER A 798 22.06 -6.82 3.22
C SER A 798 21.44 -7.70 4.29
N LYS A 799 22.24 -8.48 5.03
CA LYS A 799 21.73 -9.34 6.09
C LYS A 799 21.31 -8.53 7.31
N ILE A 800 20.30 -9.03 7.99
CA ILE A 800 19.84 -8.53 9.30
C ILE A 800 19.94 -9.71 10.27
N ASP A 801 20.72 -9.54 11.32
CA ASP A 801 21.04 -10.60 12.30
C ASP A 801 21.50 -11.92 11.63
N GLY A 802 22.29 -11.80 10.56
CA GLY A 802 22.84 -12.93 9.80
C GLY A 802 21.87 -13.59 8.81
N VAL A 803 20.63 -13.09 8.68
CA VAL A 803 19.61 -13.63 7.78
C VAL A 803 19.42 -12.71 6.57
N LEU A 804 19.31 -13.31 5.37
CA LEU A 804 19.07 -12.56 4.13
C LEU A 804 17.58 -12.59 3.78
N TYR A 805 16.83 -11.62 4.28
CA TYR A 805 15.39 -11.51 3.98
C TYR A 805 15.11 -10.90 2.60
N GLN A 806 15.97 -9.99 2.17
CA GLN A 806 15.85 -9.29 0.89
C GLN A 806 17.18 -9.36 0.15
N LEU A 807 17.14 -9.80 -1.10
CA LEU A 807 18.30 -9.96 -1.94
C LEU A 807 18.36 -8.82 -2.97
N PRO A 808 19.40 -7.98 -2.96
CA PRO A 808 19.67 -7.07 -4.07
C PRO A 808 19.94 -7.87 -5.36
N ILE A 809 19.32 -7.46 -6.46
CA ILE A 809 19.59 -7.99 -7.82
C ILE A 809 20.51 -7.03 -8.57
N SER A 810 20.28 -5.73 -8.36
CA SER A 810 21.13 -4.63 -8.80
C SER A 810 21.18 -3.56 -7.72
N PHE A 811 22.21 -2.73 -7.75
CA PHE A 811 22.40 -1.70 -6.75
C PHE A 811 22.99 -0.41 -7.33
N GLY A 812 22.91 0.65 -6.55
CA GLY A 812 23.65 1.90 -6.63
C GLY A 812 24.50 2.07 -5.38
N MET A 813 25.20 3.19 -5.27
CA MET A 813 25.95 3.55 -4.06
C MET A 813 25.73 5.01 -3.72
N GLU A 814 25.75 5.36 -2.44
CA GLU A 814 25.58 6.73 -2.00
C GLU A 814 26.58 7.07 -0.90
N GLY A 815 27.08 8.30 -0.98
CA GLY A 815 28.08 8.84 -0.10
C GLY A 815 28.50 10.25 -0.49
N ILE A 816 29.70 10.61 -0.05
CA ILE A 816 30.27 11.94 -0.21
C ILE A 816 31.33 11.92 -1.30
N PHE A 817 31.14 12.77 -2.29
CA PHE A 817 32.12 13.02 -3.35
C PHE A 817 33.02 14.15 -2.94
N THR A 818 34.30 13.99 -3.21
CA THR A 818 35.32 15.00 -2.96
C THR A 818 36.49 14.81 -3.91
N LYS A 819 37.31 15.85 -4.10
CA LYS A 819 38.62 15.68 -4.77
C LYS A 819 39.45 14.63 -4.03
N ALA A 820 40.11 13.76 -4.78
CA ALA A 820 40.96 12.69 -4.23
C ALA A 820 42.13 13.24 -3.41
N GLU A 821 42.60 14.46 -3.69
CA GLU A 821 43.64 15.15 -2.91
C GLU A 821 43.17 15.62 -1.53
N ASN A 822 41.86 15.77 -1.31
CA ASN A 822 41.31 16.19 -0.02
C ASN A 822 41.33 15.08 1.04
N VAL A 823 41.55 13.84 0.62
CA VAL A 823 41.45 12.65 1.48
C VAL A 823 42.63 11.71 1.27
N SER A 824 42.86 10.80 2.20
CA SER A 824 43.83 9.72 2.01
C SER A 824 43.39 8.78 0.88
N SER A 825 44.33 8.27 0.09
CA SER A 825 44.07 7.24 -0.93
C SER A 825 43.55 5.91 -0.36
N THR A 826 43.69 5.70 0.95
CA THR A 826 43.16 4.52 1.66
C THR A 826 41.82 4.80 2.38
N ALA A 827 41.34 6.03 2.38
CA ALA A 827 40.10 6.40 3.06
C ALA A 827 38.89 5.78 2.34
N LYS A 828 38.00 5.16 3.11
CA LYS A 828 36.75 4.58 2.62
C LYS A 828 35.52 5.36 3.08
N GLY A 829 35.60 5.99 4.25
CA GLY A 829 34.56 6.80 4.86
C GLY A 829 35.17 7.85 5.78
N PHE A 830 34.32 8.66 6.41
CA PHE A 830 34.74 9.60 7.44
C PHE A 830 34.28 9.14 8.82
N THR A 831 35.17 9.17 9.80
CA THR A 831 34.72 9.27 11.20
C THR A 831 34.03 10.62 11.44
N LEU A 832 33.21 10.74 12.48
CA LEU A 832 32.53 12.01 12.83
C LEU A 832 33.53 13.17 12.99
N GLU A 833 34.66 12.92 13.66
CA GLU A 833 35.70 13.94 13.84
C GLU A 833 36.49 14.26 12.57
N GLU A 834 36.78 13.25 11.73
CA GLU A 834 37.40 13.50 10.42
C GLU A 834 36.47 14.32 9.52
N TYR A 835 35.17 14.03 9.53
CA TYR A 835 34.19 14.76 8.74
C TYR A 835 34.03 16.20 9.24
N LYS A 836 33.95 16.41 10.56
CA LYS A 836 33.94 17.74 11.16
C LYS A 836 35.15 18.56 10.74
N LYS A 837 36.33 17.95 10.76
CA LYS A 837 37.57 18.58 10.31
C LYS A 837 37.50 18.91 8.82
N PHE A 838 37.03 17.98 8.01
CA PHE A 838 36.86 18.13 6.56
C PHE A 838 35.91 19.29 6.21
N VAL A 839 34.72 19.35 6.81
CA VAL A 839 33.78 20.46 6.60
C VAL A 839 34.40 21.79 7.00
N ARG A 840 35.08 21.85 8.15
CA ARG A 840 35.65 23.09 8.67
C ARG A 840 36.87 23.59 7.90
N GLU A 841 37.82 22.70 7.61
CA GLU A 841 39.13 23.04 7.05
C GLU A 841 39.15 22.98 5.53
N THR A 842 38.51 21.98 4.93
CA THR A 842 38.50 21.77 3.47
C THR A 842 37.35 22.53 2.84
N LEU A 843 36.14 22.45 3.40
CA LEU A 843 34.93 23.04 2.81
C LEU A 843 34.57 24.43 3.36
N ASN A 844 35.44 25.02 4.18
CA ASN A 844 35.27 26.34 4.78
C ASN A 844 33.93 26.51 5.54
N GLY A 845 33.43 25.43 6.15
CA GLY A 845 32.19 25.40 6.91
C GLY A 845 30.93 25.08 6.10
N ASN A 846 31.04 24.84 4.79
CA ASN A 846 29.91 24.43 3.97
C ASN A 846 29.72 22.91 4.05
N ASP A 847 28.69 22.45 4.76
CA ASP A 847 28.35 21.02 4.83
C ASP A 847 27.61 20.58 3.55
N PRO A 848 28.08 19.54 2.84
CA PRO A 848 27.37 18.99 1.69
C PRO A 848 26.07 18.25 2.06
N ILE A 849 25.82 17.96 3.34
CA ILE A 849 24.54 17.45 3.84
C ILE A 849 23.69 18.62 4.32
N VAL A 850 22.55 18.85 3.67
CA VAL A 850 21.73 20.07 3.86
C VAL A 850 20.49 19.89 4.72
N ASN A 851 20.27 18.67 5.24
CA ASN A 851 19.16 18.34 6.12
C ASN A 851 19.29 19.04 7.48
N GLY A 852 18.15 19.30 8.12
CA GLY A 852 18.13 19.79 9.49
C GLY A 852 18.53 18.71 10.50
N GLN A 853 18.78 19.11 11.74
CA GLN A 853 19.26 18.23 12.82
C GLN A 853 18.51 16.88 12.92
N THR A 854 17.18 16.88 12.81
CA THR A 854 16.35 15.68 13.01
C THR A 854 16.48 14.67 11.87
N VAL A 855 16.32 15.13 10.63
CA VAL A 855 16.40 14.27 9.44
C VAL A 855 17.84 13.82 9.20
N TYR A 856 18.82 14.72 9.41
CA TYR A 856 20.23 14.37 9.33
C TYR A 856 20.60 13.30 10.38
N PHE A 857 20.20 13.47 11.63
CA PHE A 857 20.42 12.45 12.65
C PHE A 857 19.80 11.09 12.28
N SER A 858 18.55 11.08 11.81
CA SER A 858 17.85 9.87 11.37
C SER A 858 18.58 9.16 10.22
N MET A 859 19.04 9.93 9.24
CA MET A 859 19.79 9.43 8.09
C MET A 859 21.09 8.73 8.53
N LEU A 860 21.90 9.40 9.36
CA LEU A 860 23.16 8.82 9.85
C LEU A 860 22.91 7.61 10.74
N PHE A 861 21.95 7.72 11.68
CA PHE A 861 21.57 6.60 12.55
C PHE A 861 21.18 5.36 11.72
N SER A 862 20.37 5.53 10.67
CA SER A 862 19.95 4.41 9.81
C SER A 862 21.13 3.72 9.12
N GLY A 863 22.09 4.50 8.62
CA GLY A 863 23.33 4.01 8.00
C GLY A 863 24.28 3.26 8.94
N MET A 864 24.10 3.41 10.26
CA MET A 864 24.87 2.73 11.29
C MET A 864 24.00 2.02 12.35
N SER A 865 22.78 1.66 11.97
CA SER A 865 21.80 1.05 12.88
C SER A 865 22.26 -0.25 13.52
N ASP A 866 23.15 -0.99 12.85
CA ASP A 866 23.80 -2.21 13.35
C ASP A 866 24.70 -1.97 14.58
N GLU A 867 25.20 -0.75 14.78
CA GLU A 867 25.93 -0.39 16.00
C GLU A 867 25.01 -0.28 17.21
N PHE A 868 23.73 0.03 17.01
CA PHE A 868 22.78 0.31 18.08
C PHE A 868 21.72 -0.77 18.24
N ILE A 869 21.47 -1.57 17.21
CA ILE A 869 20.42 -2.58 17.16
C ILE A 869 21.02 -3.91 16.70
N SER A 870 20.90 -4.94 17.54
CA SER A 870 21.34 -6.29 17.21
C SER A 870 20.48 -7.33 17.90
N ASN A 871 20.14 -8.40 17.19
CA ASN A 871 19.33 -9.52 17.69
C ASN A 871 18.01 -9.07 18.31
N GLY A 872 17.32 -8.13 17.65
CA GLY A 872 16.06 -7.54 18.13
C GLY A 872 16.18 -6.71 19.42
N LYS A 873 17.39 -6.31 19.81
CA LYS A 873 17.64 -5.47 20.99
C LYS A 873 18.31 -4.17 20.59
N VAL A 874 17.77 -3.07 21.12
CA VAL A 874 18.34 -1.73 20.97
C VAL A 874 19.16 -1.37 22.23
N ASP A 875 20.29 -0.71 22.03
CA ASP A 875 21.16 -0.16 23.07
C ASP A 875 21.67 1.21 22.60
N LEU A 876 20.99 2.27 23.02
CA LEU A 876 21.34 3.66 22.73
C LEU A 876 22.27 4.25 23.81
N SER A 877 22.59 3.48 24.86
CA SER A 877 23.49 3.91 25.95
C SER A 877 24.97 3.91 25.56
N LYS A 878 25.27 3.37 24.38
CA LYS A 878 26.63 3.27 23.83
C LYS A 878 27.27 4.66 23.63
N PRO A 879 28.58 4.83 23.94
CA PRO A 879 29.30 6.09 23.70
C PRO A 879 29.18 6.60 22.25
N GLU A 880 29.13 5.70 21.29
CA GLU A 880 28.99 5.96 19.86
C GLU A 880 27.68 6.70 19.53
N PHE A 881 26.58 6.39 20.23
CA PHE A 881 25.30 7.09 20.05
C PHE A 881 25.40 8.52 20.56
N LYS A 882 26.06 8.71 21.70
CA LYS A 882 26.33 10.03 22.27
C LYS A 882 27.22 10.87 21.34
N GLU A 883 28.26 10.27 20.77
CA GLU A 883 29.14 10.95 19.82
C GLU A 883 28.36 11.48 18.61
N LEU A 884 27.49 10.64 18.03
CA LEU A 884 26.60 11.04 16.93
C LEU A 884 25.66 12.18 17.34
N ALA A 885 25.00 12.07 18.49
CA ALA A 885 24.06 13.08 18.96
C ALA A 885 24.74 14.43 19.25
N ASP A 886 25.94 14.41 19.84
CA ASP A 886 26.74 15.61 20.10
C ASP A 886 27.21 16.25 18.79
N TYR A 887 27.67 15.44 17.82
CA TYR A 887 28.06 15.94 16.50
C TYR A 887 26.92 16.72 15.84
N ILE A 888 25.71 16.16 15.78
CA ILE A 888 24.55 16.82 15.17
C ILE A 888 24.20 18.10 15.93
N LYS A 889 24.13 18.04 17.26
CA LYS A 889 23.79 19.19 18.11
C LYS A 889 24.72 20.38 17.89
N ASP A 890 26.02 20.11 17.78
CA ASP A 890 27.05 21.15 17.77
C ASP A 890 27.36 21.70 16.37
N ASN A 891 27.04 20.96 15.30
CA ASN A 891 27.51 21.28 13.94
C ASN A 891 26.40 21.43 12.89
N VAL A 892 25.17 20.98 13.16
CA VAL A 892 24.07 20.97 12.18
C VAL A 892 23.00 22.00 12.55
N PRO A 893 22.47 22.80 11.59
CA PRO A 893 21.38 23.74 11.84
C PRO A 893 20.05 23.03 12.16
N GLU A 894 19.21 23.66 12.98
CA GLU A 894 17.92 23.10 13.42
C GLU A 894 17.02 22.66 12.26
N ASN A 895 16.93 23.49 11.22
CA ASN A 895 16.10 23.23 10.03
C ASN A 895 16.98 23.08 8.79
N GLY A 896 16.58 22.19 7.88
CA GLY A 896 17.23 22.02 6.59
C GLY A 896 17.10 23.23 5.68
N SER A 897 17.88 23.24 4.60
CA SER A 897 17.85 24.30 3.59
C SER A 897 16.52 24.31 2.82
N SER A 898 16.07 25.49 2.38
CA SER A 898 14.90 25.56 1.50
C SER A 898 15.21 24.92 0.15
N LEU A 899 14.21 24.29 -0.46
CA LEU A 899 14.37 23.63 -1.76
C LEU A 899 14.82 24.64 -2.82
N ASN A 900 14.34 25.89 -2.77
CA ASN A 900 14.83 26.95 -3.66
C ASN A 900 16.30 27.34 -3.40
N ALA A 901 16.82 27.25 -2.16
CA ALA A 901 18.24 27.46 -1.90
C ALA A 901 19.09 26.30 -2.40
N TRP A 902 18.62 25.05 -2.22
CA TRP A 902 19.23 23.84 -2.78
C TRP A 902 19.21 23.84 -4.30
N TYR A 903 18.06 24.08 -4.93
CA TYR A 903 17.95 24.24 -6.38
C TYR A 903 18.72 25.46 -6.86
N SER A 904 18.74 26.59 -6.16
CA SER A 904 19.60 27.71 -6.59
C SER A 904 21.08 27.36 -6.49
N SER A 905 21.55 26.60 -5.50
CA SER A 905 22.93 26.08 -5.47
C SER A 905 23.18 25.00 -6.55
N CYS A 906 22.16 24.22 -6.89
CA CYS A 906 22.21 23.14 -7.88
C CYS A 906 21.80 23.57 -9.29
N TYR A 907 21.38 24.82 -9.55
CA TYR A 907 20.89 25.33 -10.85
C TYR A 907 21.33 26.77 -11.18
N ALA A 908 21.56 27.68 -10.21
CA ALA A 908 21.86 29.09 -10.52
C ALA A 908 23.26 29.33 -11.12
N GLU A 909 24.18 28.38 -10.96
CA GLU A 909 25.43 28.26 -11.72
C GLU A 909 25.80 26.77 -11.86
N SER A 910 24.81 25.92 -12.10
CA SER A 910 25.04 24.49 -11.98
C SER A 910 25.88 23.92 -13.08
N PRO A 911 27.01 23.32 -12.72
CA PRO A 911 27.72 22.49 -13.64
C PRO A 911 27.29 21.02 -13.56
N LEU A 912 26.25 20.67 -12.78
CA LEU A 912 25.63 19.33 -12.83
C LEU A 912 25.02 19.06 -14.22
N LEU A 913 24.44 20.09 -14.83
CA LEU A 913 23.95 20.04 -16.21
C LEU A 913 25.06 20.23 -17.27
N LYS A 914 26.23 20.76 -16.89
CA LYS A 914 27.39 20.90 -17.79
C LYS A 914 28.45 19.80 -17.62
N CYS A 915 28.22 18.82 -16.73
CA CYS A 915 29.27 17.93 -16.26
C CYS A 915 30.57 18.71 -15.97
N ASP A 916 30.54 19.71 -15.10
CA ASP A 916 31.75 20.43 -14.66
C ASP A 916 31.82 20.36 -13.14
N LEU A 917 32.20 19.18 -12.61
CA LEU A 917 32.26 18.87 -11.17
C LEU A 917 33.37 19.68 -10.44
N THR A 918 33.37 21.00 -10.61
CA THR A 918 34.22 21.99 -9.96
C THR A 918 33.83 22.23 -8.50
N LEU A 919 32.72 21.64 -8.02
CA LEU A 919 32.45 21.57 -6.59
C LEU A 919 33.54 20.77 -5.89
N GLU A 920 34.12 21.35 -4.84
CA GLU A 920 35.13 20.69 -4.00
C GLU A 920 34.56 19.44 -3.30
N SER A 921 33.24 19.39 -3.00
CA SER A 921 32.54 18.23 -2.42
C SER A 921 31.00 18.28 -2.53
N GLY A 922 30.32 17.12 -2.42
CA GLY A 922 28.85 17.01 -2.43
C GLY A 922 28.31 15.62 -2.01
N CYS A 923 27.04 15.53 -1.60
CA CYS A 923 26.37 14.25 -1.33
C CYS A 923 25.55 13.82 -2.56
N THR A 924 25.80 12.64 -3.10
CA THR A 924 24.95 12.11 -4.18
C THR A 924 24.90 10.58 -4.19
N GLY A 925 23.82 10.05 -4.74
CA GLY A 925 23.69 8.64 -5.09
C GLY A 925 24.13 8.41 -6.54
N ILE A 926 24.94 7.39 -6.76
CA ILE A 926 25.24 6.85 -8.09
C ILE A 926 24.30 5.67 -8.34
N ASN A 927 23.26 5.93 -9.14
CA ASN A 927 22.38 4.88 -9.67
C ASN A 927 22.74 4.50 -11.11
N ASP A 928 23.29 5.46 -11.87
CA ASP A 928 23.80 5.32 -13.24
C ASP A 928 25.33 5.21 -13.20
N PHE A 929 25.83 3.99 -13.43
CA PHE A 929 27.18 3.57 -13.10
C PHE A 929 28.25 4.28 -13.91
N TYR A 930 28.32 4.06 -15.22
CA TYR A 930 29.35 4.66 -16.05
C TYR A 930 28.93 6.09 -16.42
N GLY A 931 27.66 6.34 -16.77
CA GLY A 931 27.17 7.67 -17.15
C GLY A 931 27.42 8.77 -16.10
N MET A 932 27.07 8.53 -14.82
CA MET A 932 27.33 9.48 -13.73
C MET A 932 28.62 9.17 -12.96
N GLY A 933 28.94 7.89 -12.74
CA GLY A 933 30.14 7.50 -11.99
C GLY A 933 31.46 7.82 -12.70
N MET A 934 31.48 8.08 -14.00
CA MET A 934 32.70 8.56 -14.67
C MET A 934 33.02 10.02 -14.37
N GLY A 935 32.08 10.75 -13.75
CA GLY A 935 32.37 12.03 -13.12
C GLY A 935 33.28 11.92 -11.89
N ILE A 936 33.42 10.71 -11.31
CA ILE A 936 33.94 10.48 -9.94
C ILE A 936 35.28 9.75 -9.90
N THR A 937 35.95 9.52 -11.03
CA THR A 937 37.21 8.78 -11.06
C THR A 937 38.45 9.69 -10.98
N PRO A 938 39.52 9.26 -10.30
CA PRO A 938 40.75 10.04 -10.19
C PRO A 938 41.47 10.19 -11.53
N TYR A 939 41.26 9.25 -12.46
CA TYR A 939 41.92 9.23 -13.77
C TYR A 939 41.13 9.99 -14.84
N GLY A 940 39.82 10.21 -14.64
CA GLY A 940 38.99 11.08 -15.46
C GLY A 940 38.95 12.54 -14.97
N ARG A 941 38.81 12.78 -13.66
CA ARG A 941 38.57 14.13 -13.09
C ARG A 941 39.18 14.42 -11.70
N GLY A 942 39.92 13.49 -11.09
CA GLY A 942 40.62 13.73 -9.82
C GLY A 942 39.75 13.68 -8.56
N VAL A 943 38.59 13.01 -8.60
CA VAL A 943 37.63 12.89 -7.49
C VAL A 943 37.50 11.44 -7.00
N THR A 944 36.89 11.25 -5.83
CA THR A 944 36.63 9.95 -5.19
C THR A 944 35.32 9.99 -4.39
N MET A 945 34.80 8.82 -4.00
CA MET A 945 33.62 8.68 -3.14
C MET A 945 33.98 8.01 -1.81
N LEU A 946 33.50 8.59 -0.71
CA LEU A 946 33.58 8.05 0.64
C LEU A 946 32.19 7.80 1.21
N GLY A 947 32.10 6.95 2.23
CA GLY A 947 30.89 6.82 3.03
C GLY A 947 30.49 8.09 3.76
N PHE A 948 29.21 8.15 4.14
CA PHE A 948 28.70 9.16 5.05
C PHE A 948 29.45 9.15 6.39
N PRO A 949 29.49 10.29 7.11
CA PRO A 949 30.10 10.35 8.43
C PRO A 949 29.48 9.30 9.36
N SER A 950 30.34 8.49 9.96
CA SER A 950 29.96 7.36 10.81
C SER A 950 30.91 7.24 11.99
N VAL A 951 30.55 6.47 13.01
CA VAL A 951 31.42 6.27 14.19
C VAL A 951 32.66 5.45 13.86
N ASP A 952 32.60 4.60 12.83
CA ASP A 952 33.66 3.68 12.41
C ASP A 952 34.33 4.04 11.07
N GLY A 953 33.88 5.12 10.41
CA GLY A 953 34.41 5.54 9.11
C GLY A 953 34.13 4.53 7.99
N ARG A 954 32.98 3.84 8.05
CA ARG A 954 32.58 2.83 7.06
C ARG A 954 32.45 3.39 5.64
N GLY A 955 32.60 2.50 4.66
CA GLY A 955 32.51 2.83 3.24
C GLY A 955 31.12 3.33 2.81
N PRO A 956 30.96 3.68 1.52
CA PRO A 956 29.68 4.06 0.94
C PRO A 956 28.58 3.05 1.22
N LEU A 957 27.36 3.55 1.43
CA LEU A 957 26.19 2.70 1.54
C LEU A 957 25.78 2.26 0.14
N PHE A 958 25.38 1.00 -0.03
CA PHE A 958 24.79 0.56 -1.29
C PHE A 958 23.26 0.61 -1.24
N ILE A 959 22.64 0.96 -2.36
CA ILE A 959 21.18 1.13 -2.48
C ILE A 959 20.67 0.08 -3.46
N PRO A 960 19.82 -0.87 -3.05
CA PRO A 960 19.23 -1.79 -4.00
C PRO A 960 18.35 -1.01 -4.99
N THR A 961 18.72 -1.03 -6.28
CA THR A 961 17.93 -0.46 -7.37
C THR A 961 16.93 -1.48 -7.92
N CYS A 962 17.23 -2.76 -7.71
CA CYS A 962 16.31 -3.87 -7.84
C CYS A 962 16.55 -4.84 -6.67
N SER A 963 15.50 -5.28 -5.98
CA SER A 963 15.60 -6.31 -4.93
C SER A 963 14.42 -7.25 -4.96
N VAL A 964 14.62 -8.46 -4.43
CA VAL A 964 13.58 -9.50 -4.31
C VAL A 964 13.50 -10.04 -2.89
N ALA A 965 12.27 -10.30 -2.45
CA ALA A 965 11.93 -10.97 -1.22
C ALA A 965 10.81 -11.99 -1.46
N VAL A 966 10.72 -13.01 -0.59
CA VAL A 966 9.70 -14.06 -0.68
C VAL A 966 8.98 -14.16 0.68
N SER A 967 7.66 -14.21 0.62
CA SER A 967 6.80 -14.30 1.80
C SER A 967 6.92 -15.67 2.50
N THR A 968 6.85 -15.69 3.83
CA THR A 968 6.81 -16.91 4.66
C THR A 968 5.58 -17.77 4.37
N HIS A 969 4.51 -17.14 3.89
CA HIS A 969 3.25 -17.78 3.54
C HIS A 969 3.08 -17.99 2.03
N ALA A 970 4.16 -17.86 1.25
CA ALA A 970 4.11 -18.09 -0.18
C ALA A 970 3.52 -19.46 -0.52
N VAL A 971 2.60 -19.48 -1.48
CA VAL A 971 1.83 -20.66 -1.91
C VAL A 971 2.74 -21.78 -2.41
N ASP A 972 3.78 -21.44 -3.17
CA ASP A 972 4.82 -22.37 -3.62
C ASP A 972 6.20 -21.71 -3.51
N SER A 973 6.82 -21.84 -2.33
CA SER A 973 8.13 -21.25 -2.05
C SER A 973 9.24 -21.76 -2.98
N LYS A 974 9.12 -22.99 -3.51
CA LYS A 974 10.10 -23.52 -4.47
C LYS A 974 10.00 -22.78 -5.80
N ALA A 975 8.78 -22.55 -6.29
CA ALA A 975 8.56 -21.78 -7.51
C ALA A 975 9.01 -20.32 -7.35
N CYS A 976 8.79 -19.70 -6.18
CA CYS A 976 9.37 -18.38 -5.86
C CYS A 976 10.91 -18.42 -5.90
N GLY A 977 11.54 -19.47 -5.37
CA GLY A 977 12.99 -19.67 -5.47
C GLY A 977 13.51 -19.86 -6.91
N GLU A 978 12.71 -20.45 -7.80
CA GLU A 978 13.03 -20.53 -9.24
C GLU A 978 13.02 -19.14 -9.88
N PHE A 979 12.06 -18.28 -9.52
CA PHE A 979 12.04 -16.88 -9.97
C PHE A 979 13.23 -16.06 -9.45
N VAL A 980 13.60 -16.22 -8.17
CA VAL A 980 14.82 -15.57 -7.62
C VAL A 980 16.08 -15.97 -8.39
N LYS A 981 16.21 -17.25 -8.76
CA LYS A 981 17.35 -17.71 -9.58
C LYS A 981 17.32 -17.17 -11.00
N LEU A 982 16.13 -16.95 -11.57
CA LEU A 982 15.98 -16.36 -12.89
C LEU A 982 16.53 -14.94 -12.92
N LEU A 983 16.21 -14.12 -11.92
CA LEU A 983 16.73 -12.75 -11.76
C LEU A 983 18.28 -12.71 -11.63
N LEU A 984 18.88 -13.78 -11.10
CA LEU A 984 20.33 -13.93 -10.96
C LEU A 984 21.00 -14.64 -12.14
N SER A 985 20.24 -14.99 -13.18
CA SER A 985 20.80 -15.62 -14.39
C SER A 985 21.80 -14.70 -15.06
N ASP A 986 22.79 -15.28 -15.74
CA ASP A 986 23.82 -14.51 -16.42
C ASP A 986 23.20 -13.59 -17.50
N ASP A 987 22.13 -14.02 -18.17
CA ASP A 987 21.41 -13.21 -19.18
C ASP A 987 20.79 -11.94 -18.55
N ILE A 988 20.01 -12.07 -17.48
CA ILE A 988 19.38 -10.91 -16.82
C ILE A 988 20.42 -10.01 -16.17
N GLN A 989 21.45 -10.57 -15.51
CA GLN A 989 22.51 -9.78 -14.90
C GLN A 989 23.32 -9.01 -15.96
N ASN A 990 23.62 -9.61 -17.12
CA ASN A 990 24.27 -8.91 -18.23
C ASN A 990 23.37 -7.81 -18.80
N GLU A 991 22.08 -8.07 -18.98
CA GLU A 991 21.15 -7.08 -19.50
C GLU A 991 21.05 -5.85 -18.58
N ILE A 992 20.93 -6.08 -17.27
CA ILE A 992 20.92 -5.00 -16.27
C ILE A 992 22.24 -4.21 -16.31
N ALA A 993 23.38 -4.89 -16.34
CA ALA A 993 24.70 -4.25 -16.36
C ALA A 993 24.91 -3.39 -17.62
N MET A 994 24.43 -3.87 -18.77
CA MET A 994 24.49 -3.15 -20.05
C MET A 994 23.61 -1.88 -20.09
N ASN A 995 22.73 -1.71 -19.10
CA ASN A 995 21.90 -0.51 -18.92
C ASN A 995 22.39 0.34 -17.75
N ASP A 996 23.70 0.38 -17.55
CA ASP A 996 24.37 1.31 -16.64
C ASP A 996 24.01 1.11 -15.15
N ARG A 997 23.70 -0.12 -14.73
CA ARG A 997 23.41 -0.46 -13.32
C ARG A 997 24.47 -1.39 -12.74
N PHE A 998 24.83 -1.23 -11.45
CA PHE A 998 25.66 -2.24 -10.78
C PHE A 998 24.87 -3.51 -10.53
N VAL A 999 25.52 -4.65 -10.72
CA VAL A 999 24.93 -5.98 -10.58
C VAL A 999 25.76 -6.82 -9.64
N LEU A 1000 25.18 -7.90 -9.10
CA LEU A 1000 25.93 -8.80 -8.22
C LEU A 1000 27.01 -9.57 -8.98
N SER A 1001 26.74 -9.93 -10.25
CA SER A 1001 27.71 -10.67 -11.08
C SER A 1001 28.93 -9.80 -11.42
N ARG A 1002 30.11 -10.20 -10.93
CA ARG A 1002 31.38 -9.51 -11.22
C ARG A 1002 31.76 -9.63 -12.69
N GLU A 1003 31.38 -10.73 -13.34
CA GLU A 1003 31.62 -10.93 -14.76
C GLU A 1003 30.77 -9.97 -15.60
N ALA A 1004 29.47 -9.89 -15.33
CA ALA A 1004 28.57 -8.96 -16.02
C ALA A 1004 29.01 -7.50 -15.83
N PHE A 1005 29.40 -7.14 -14.61
CA PHE A 1005 30.01 -5.84 -14.29
C PHE A 1005 31.25 -5.55 -15.15
N LYS A 1006 32.21 -6.49 -15.25
CA LYS A 1006 33.44 -6.28 -16.04
C LYS A 1006 33.17 -6.20 -17.54
N ASN A 1007 32.24 -7.02 -18.02
CA ASN A 1007 31.84 -7.04 -19.43
C ASN A 1007 31.19 -5.70 -19.82
N ALA A 1008 30.23 -5.22 -19.02
CA ALA A 1008 29.62 -3.91 -19.23
C ALA A 1008 30.68 -2.79 -19.19
N GLY A 1009 31.66 -2.89 -18.29
CA GLY A 1009 32.74 -1.90 -18.18
C GLY A 1009 33.66 -1.84 -19.38
N ALA A 1010 34.02 -2.99 -19.95
CA ALA A 1010 34.79 -3.02 -21.19
C ALA A 1010 34.03 -2.35 -22.35
N VAL A 1011 32.72 -2.60 -22.45
CA VAL A 1011 31.85 -2.02 -23.47
C VAL A 1011 31.66 -0.52 -23.23
N ALA A 1012 31.49 -0.08 -21.98
CA ALA A 1012 31.42 1.33 -21.61
C ALA A 1012 32.71 2.08 -21.98
N VAL A 1013 33.88 1.51 -21.66
CA VAL A 1013 35.19 2.08 -22.05
C VAL A 1013 35.24 2.33 -23.56
N GLU A 1014 34.84 1.35 -24.37
CA GLU A 1014 34.79 1.49 -25.83
C GLU A 1014 33.80 2.56 -26.28
N TYR A 1015 32.57 2.53 -25.76
CA TYR A 1015 31.49 3.45 -26.14
C TYR A 1015 31.89 4.91 -25.89
N TYR A 1016 32.33 5.23 -24.67
CA TYR A 1016 32.65 6.59 -24.30
C TYR A 1016 33.99 7.07 -24.87
N SER A 1017 34.97 6.18 -25.07
CA SER A 1017 36.23 6.55 -25.77
C SER A 1017 36.01 6.99 -27.22
N ASN A 1018 34.88 6.61 -27.81
CA ASN A 1018 34.50 6.94 -29.18
C ASN A 1018 33.42 8.04 -29.26
N GLY A 1019 33.28 8.87 -28.22
CA GLY A 1019 32.39 10.03 -28.23
C GLY A 1019 30.97 9.75 -27.77
N GLY A 1020 30.69 8.58 -27.19
CA GLY A 1020 29.38 8.29 -26.60
C GLY A 1020 29.02 9.27 -25.48
N SER A 1021 27.74 9.60 -25.36
CA SER A 1021 27.19 10.47 -24.31
C SER A 1021 26.47 9.66 -23.21
N GLY A 1022 26.51 10.17 -21.97
CA GLY A 1022 25.83 9.57 -20.81
C GLY A 1022 24.31 9.85 -20.78
N SER A 1023 23.62 9.42 -19.72
CA SER A 1023 22.17 9.62 -19.53
C SER A 1023 21.70 11.07 -19.72
N TYR A 1024 22.56 12.06 -19.43
CA TYR A 1024 22.27 13.50 -19.48
C TYR A 1024 22.78 14.23 -20.73
N GLY A 1025 23.26 13.53 -21.76
CA GLY A 1025 23.62 14.15 -23.05
C GLY A 1025 24.93 14.96 -23.07
N ASN A 1026 25.66 15.04 -21.96
CA ASN A 1026 26.98 15.65 -21.93
C ASN A 1026 28.04 14.69 -22.48
N SER A 1027 28.94 15.20 -23.31
CA SER A 1027 30.16 14.48 -23.68
C SER A 1027 31.03 14.31 -22.44
N ILE A 1028 31.44 13.06 -22.15
CA ILE A 1028 32.48 12.86 -21.15
C ILE A 1028 33.79 13.28 -21.81
N GLY A 1029 34.17 14.55 -21.63
CA GLY A 1029 35.33 15.16 -22.30
C GLY A 1029 36.69 14.46 -22.08
N ASN A 1030 36.77 13.38 -21.30
CA ASN A 1030 37.98 12.59 -21.06
C ASN A 1030 37.78 11.10 -21.38
N LYS A 1031 38.80 10.48 -21.99
CA LYS A 1031 38.80 9.04 -22.34
C LYS A 1031 38.80 8.17 -21.09
N ILE A 1032 37.82 7.27 -20.98
CA ILE A 1032 37.73 6.28 -19.90
C ILE A 1032 38.66 5.10 -20.19
N THR A 1033 39.17 4.50 -19.13
CA THR A 1033 40.08 3.35 -19.20
C THR A 1033 39.63 2.22 -18.30
N MET A 1034 40.22 1.04 -18.46
CA MET A 1034 39.96 -0.08 -17.54
C MET A 1034 40.39 0.23 -16.09
N GLN A 1035 41.29 1.18 -15.85
CA GLN A 1035 41.68 1.60 -14.50
C GLN A 1035 40.52 2.28 -13.76
N ASP A 1036 39.65 2.98 -14.49
CA ASP A 1036 38.44 3.59 -13.94
C ASP A 1036 37.45 2.51 -13.47
N ILE A 1037 37.33 1.42 -14.24
CA ILE A 1037 36.48 0.28 -13.91
C ILE A 1037 37.00 -0.44 -12.65
N GLU A 1038 38.30 -0.66 -12.57
CA GLU A 1038 38.96 -1.24 -11.38
C GLU A 1038 38.82 -0.35 -10.15
N PHE A 1039 38.92 0.97 -10.33
CA PHE A 1039 38.72 1.94 -9.25
C PHE A 1039 37.31 1.84 -8.67
N ILE A 1040 36.29 1.79 -9.52
CA ILE A 1040 34.91 1.66 -9.05
C ILE A 1040 34.66 0.27 -8.44
N GLU A 1041 35.25 -0.79 -8.99
CA GLU A 1041 35.22 -2.13 -8.36
C GLU A 1041 35.76 -2.08 -6.92
N ASN A 1042 36.83 -1.34 -6.67
CA ASN A 1042 37.39 -1.17 -5.31
C ASN A 1042 36.47 -0.38 -4.37
N ILE A 1043 35.73 0.61 -4.88
CA ILE A 1043 34.71 1.32 -4.09
C ILE A 1043 33.58 0.36 -3.70
N ILE A 1044 33.08 -0.45 -4.64
CA ILE A 1044 32.04 -1.45 -4.37
C ILE A 1044 32.52 -2.43 -3.29
N LEU A 1045 33.76 -2.90 -3.37
CA LEU A 1045 34.36 -3.77 -2.35
C LEU A 1045 34.57 -3.07 -0.99
N GLY A 1046 34.50 -1.74 -0.96
CA GLY A 1046 34.51 -0.92 0.25
C GLY A 1046 33.14 -0.81 0.93
N CYS A 1047 32.04 -1.12 0.23
CA CYS A 1047 30.69 -1.09 0.80
C CYS A 1047 30.48 -2.25 1.77
N SER A 1048 29.95 -1.92 2.95
CA SER A 1048 29.65 -2.90 4.01
C SER A 1048 28.18 -2.94 4.42
N ARG A 1049 27.38 -1.94 4.05
CA ARG A 1049 26.02 -1.79 4.55
C ARG A 1049 25.05 -1.27 3.50
N VAL A 1050 23.85 -1.83 3.51
CA VAL A 1050 22.72 -1.35 2.70
C VAL A 1050 22.19 -0.03 3.26
N LYS A 1051 21.86 0.94 2.39
CA LYS A 1051 21.06 2.10 2.77
C LYS A 1051 19.63 1.62 2.99
N SER A 1052 19.24 1.43 4.24
CA SER A 1052 17.90 1.01 4.60
C SER A 1052 17.45 1.76 5.85
N GLU A 1053 16.32 2.46 5.73
CA GLU A 1053 15.71 3.23 6.80
C GLU A 1053 14.52 2.47 7.37
N ASP A 1054 14.37 2.43 8.70
CA ASP A 1054 13.20 1.86 9.36
C ASP A 1054 12.22 2.98 9.73
N PRO A 1055 11.08 3.12 9.02
CA PRO A 1055 10.22 4.28 9.19
C PRO A 1055 9.72 4.51 10.61
N ASP A 1056 9.39 3.44 11.35
CA ASP A 1056 8.87 3.58 12.71
C ASP A 1056 9.98 4.03 13.68
N ILE A 1057 11.20 3.52 13.52
CA ILE A 1057 12.36 3.90 14.33
C ILE A 1057 12.80 5.33 14.02
N SER A 1058 12.91 5.68 12.73
CA SER A 1058 13.22 7.03 12.28
C SER A 1058 12.24 8.04 12.86
N MET A 1059 10.93 7.76 12.78
CA MET A 1059 9.90 8.64 13.34
C MET A 1059 10.05 8.82 14.86
N ILE A 1060 10.41 7.76 15.61
CA ILE A 1060 10.69 7.88 17.05
C ILE A 1060 11.87 8.82 17.30
N LEU A 1061 12.97 8.66 16.56
CA LEU A 1061 14.16 9.50 16.73
C LEU A 1061 13.89 10.96 16.35
N ILE A 1062 13.17 11.19 15.25
CA ILE A 1062 12.74 12.52 14.81
C ILE A 1062 11.86 13.21 15.87
N GLU A 1063 11.03 12.46 16.59
CA GLU A 1063 10.18 13.01 17.65
C GLU A 1063 10.91 13.28 18.97
N GLU A 1064 11.87 12.43 19.35
CA GLU A 1064 12.50 12.49 20.69
C GLU A 1064 13.79 13.32 20.74
N MET A 1065 14.62 13.24 19.70
CA MET A 1065 15.93 13.92 19.67
C MET A 1065 15.89 15.46 19.68
N PRO A 1066 14.86 16.16 19.16
CA PRO A 1066 14.78 17.63 19.23
C PRO A 1066 14.94 18.18 20.65
N ALA A 1067 14.42 17.47 21.67
CA ALA A 1067 14.52 17.92 23.05
C ALA A 1067 15.98 17.99 23.54
N TYR A 1068 16.85 17.09 23.05
CA TYR A 1068 18.28 17.13 23.34
C TYR A 1068 18.99 18.24 22.55
N PHE A 1069 18.70 18.35 21.25
CA PHE A 1069 19.33 19.34 20.37
C PHE A 1069 19.04 20.77 20.82
N LEU A 1070 17.80 21.04 21.24
CA LEU A 1070 17.36 22.35 21.76
C LEU A 1070 17.78 22.59 23.23
N GLY A 1071 18.48 21.65 23.87
CA GLY A 1071 18.91 21.77 25.26
C GLY A 1071 17.76 21.75 26.28
N GLN A 1072 16.59 21.23 25.91
CA GLN A 1072 15.40 21.13 26.77
C GLN A 1072 15.46 19.92 27.72
N LYS A 1073 16.19 18.87 27.34
CA LYS A 1073 16.43 17.66 28.13
C LYS A 1073 17.89 17.21 27.99
N ASP A 1074 18.39 16.53 29.02
CA ASP A 1074 19.66 15.81 28.96
C ASP A 1074 19.54 14.57 28.06
N LEU A 1075 20.65 14.17 27.43
CA LEU A 1075 20.67 13.06 26.48
C LEU A 1075 20.19 11.74 27.13
N ASP A 1076 20.61 11.46 28.36
CA ASP A 1076 20.21 10.24 29.09
C ASP A 1076 18.69 10.12 29.24
N ALA A 1077 17.99 11.24 29.47
CA ALA A 1077 16.54 11.27 29.59
C ALA A 1077 15.83 11.07 28.24
N VAL A 1078 16.45 11.50 27.13
CA VAL A 1078 15.95 11.27 25.77
C VAL A 1078 16.19 9.81 25.37
N ILE A 1079 17.37 9.27 25.65
CA ILE A 1079 17.74 7.86 25.44
C ILE A 1079 16.74 6.94 26.14
N GLU A 1080 16.41 7.19 27.41
CA GLU A 1080 15.46 6.35 28.16
C GLU A 1080 14.10 6.25 27.44
N ILE A 1081 13.60 7.36 26.87
CA ILE A 1081 12.31 7.37 26.18
C ILE A 1081 12.42 6.72 24.80
N ALA A 1082 13.42 7.11 24.01
CA ALA A 1082 13.62 6.61 22.66
C ALA A 1082 13.89 5.10 22.63
N GLU A 1083 14.77 4.61 23.50
CA GLU A 1083 15.11 3.18 23.60
C GLU A 1083 13.88 2.35 23.99
N ASN A 1084 13.09 2.79 24.97
CA ASN A 1084 11.86 2.10 25.35
C ASN A 1084 10.84 2.02 24.20
N ARG A 1085 10.68 3.11 23.44
CA ARG A 1085 9.78 3.16 22.28
C ARG A 1085 10.27 2.26 21.14
N ILE A 1086 11.57 2.30 20.83
CA ILE A 1086 12.18 1.48 19.78
C ILE A 1086 12.13 -0.01 20.17
N GLN A 1087 12.49 -0.35 21.40
CA GLN A 1087 12.43 -1.74 21.88
C GLN A 1087 11.02 -2.30 21.78
N LYS A 1088 9.99 -1.48 22.07
CA LYS A 1088 8.60 -1.89 21.90
C LYS A 1088 8.25 -2.18 20.44
N VAL A 1089 8.71 -1.34 19.50
CA VAL A 1089 8.52 -1.59 18.06
C VAL A 1089 9.19 -2.89 17.63
N LEU A 1090 10.42 -3.15 18.11
CA LEU A 1090 11.13 -4.40 17.85
C LEU A 1090 10.38 -5.61 18.44
N ASP A 1091 9.99 -5.55 19.71
CA ASP A 1091 9.27 -6.63 20.41
C ASP A 1091 7.90 -6.95 19.75
N GLU A 1092 7.22 -5.97 19.16
CA GLU A 1092 5.95 -6.16 18.45
C GLU A 1092 6.11 -6.91 17.11
N ARG A 1093 7.32 -6.89 16.53
CA ARG A 1093 7.62 -7.52 15.23
C ARG A 1093 8.09 -8.98 15.36
N GLY A 1094 8.38 -9.43 16.59
CA GLY A 1094 8.87 -10.77 16.91
C GLY A 1094 10.38 -10.83 16.88
#